data_AF-A0AB38JB59-F1
#
_entry.id   AF-A0AB38JB59-F1
#
_cell.length_a   1.000
_cell.length_b   1.000
_cell.length_c   1.000
_cell.angle_alpha   90.00
_cell.angle_beta   90.00
_cell.angle_gamma   90.00
#
_symmetry.space_group_name_H-M   'P 1'
#
loop_
_entity.id
_entity.type
_entity.pdbx_description
1 polymer ?
#
loop_
_entity_poly.entity_id
_entity_poly.type
_entity_poly.pdbx_seq_one_letter_code
_entity_poly.pdbx_strand_id
1 'polypeptide(L)'
;MASTDYSARHLSVLEGLEAVRKRPGMYIGSTDSRGLMHCLWEVIDNSVDEALAGHGTEISVVLHEDGSVEVRDRARGIPVDIEPKTGLTGVEVVFTKLHAGGKFGSGSYAASGGLHGVGASVVNALSERLDVEVDRDGRTYRMSFHRGEPGRFADSGEPTPDAPFSPFENGSELEIVGKVKRGVTGTRVRYWADRQIFTKGAAFQTDDLVTRARQTAFLVPGLTIDIVDDREEERRAEMFRYDGGISEFVEFLAPDAAVTDVLRLTGSGTFTETVPVLTPGGAMVPTEVERTCEVDIALRWGTGYETVLRSFVNIISTPKGGTHQTGFEQGLLKLLRAQVEANARKLKAGSDKLEKDDALAGLTAVLTVRLPEPQFEGQTKEVLGTPAVRAIVAQTITSTLGAVFASTKREDKAQMSQLLEKLVAEMKSRISARAHKETQRRKNALESSSLPAKLVDCRSNDVENSELFIVEGDSALGTAKLARNSEYQALLPIRGKILNVQKASIADMLSNTECASMIQVIGAGSGRSFELPAARYGKIILMSDADVDGAHIRTLLLTLFFRYMRPLVEAGRVFAAVPPLHRVVVMNSGKKPNETIYTYSEKELQGVLAGLSKANRRYQDPIQRYKGLGEMDADQLALTTMDRSRRTLRRVKVSDAENAGRVFELLMGNEVAPRKDFIVRGSETLSRDRIDV
;
A
#
# COMPACT_ATOMS: atom_id res chain seq x y z
N MET A 1 14.74 55.04 -23.72
CA MET A 1 14.05 54.15 -24.68
C MET A 1 14.87 52.88 -24.79
N ALA A 2 14.37 51.75 -24.28
CA ALA A 2 15.00 50.46 -24.53
C ALA A 2 14.75 50.11 -26.00
N SER A 3 15.80 49.85 -26.77
CA SER A 3 15.70 49.39 -28.15
C SER A 3 14.95 48.05 -28.19
N THR A 4 13.67 48.09 -28.57
CA THR A 4 12.84 46.93 -28.89
C THR A 4 13.24 46.37 -30.24
N ASP A 5 14.43 45.78 -30.29
CA ASP A 5 15.00 45.22 -31.51
C ASP A 5 14.85 43.69 -31.49
N TYR A 6 13.63 43.18 -31.28
CA TYR A 6 13.33 41.74 -31.36
C TYR A 6 13.20 41.33 -32.83
N SER A 7 14.30 40.83 -33.39
CA SER A 7 14.37 40.28 -34.76
C SER A 7 14.71 38.77 -34.76
N ALA A 8 14.65 38.15 -35.94
CA ALA A 8 14.89 36.70 -36.13
C ALA A 8 16.22 36.20 -35.54
N ARG A 9 17.25 37.06 -35.40
CA ARG A 9 18.54 36.70 -34.77
C ARG A 9 18.44 36.33 -33.28
N HIS A 10 17.33 36.69 -32.61
CA HIS A 10 17.07 36.34 -31.21
C HIS A 10 16.26 35.04 -31.07
N LEU A 11 15.85 34.43 -32.19
CA LEU A 11 15.28 33.09 -32.18
C LEU A 11 16.42 32.10 -31.96
N SER A 12 16.42 31.41 -30.83
CA SER A 12 17.32 30.29 -30.56
C SER A 12 16.61 29.00 -30.96
N VAL A 13 17.16 28.29 -31.95
CA VAL A 13 16.73 26.95 -32.32
C VAL A 13 17.62 25.98 -31.55
N LEU A 14 17.01 25.10 -30.75
CA LEU A 14 17.71 24.03 -30.06
C LEU A 14 17.60 22.78 -30.92
N GLU A 15 18.74 22.24 -31.35
CA GLU A 15 18.78 21.04 -32.19
C GLU A 15 19.05 19.78 -31.35
N GLY A 16 18.41 18.67 -31.73
CA GLY A 16 18.64 17.37 -31.12
C GLY A 16 18.44 17.33 -29.60
N LEU A 17 19.46 16.85 -28.87
CA LEU A 17 19.41 16.60 -27.43
C LEU A 17 19.63 17.86 -26.57
N GLU A 18 20.04 18.98 -27.17
CA GLU A 18 20.20 20.24 -26.43
C GLU A 18 18.86 20.74 -25.88
N ALA A 19 17.77 20.53 -26.63
CA ALA A 19 16.42 20.86 -26.19
C ALA A 19 16.04 20.13 -24.89
N VAL A 20 16.41 18.85 -24.80
CA VAL A 20 16.17 18.01 -23.61
C VAL A 20 16.96 18.53 -22.42
N ARG A 21 18.26 18.81 -22.60
CA ARG A 21 19.13 19.33 -21.54
C ARG A 21 18.71 20.71 -21.05
N LYS A 22 18.17 21.56 -21.93
CA LYS A 22 17.69 22.89 -21.56
C LYS A 22 16.39 22.85 -20.75
N ARG A 23 15.53 21.87 -21.01
CA ARG A 23 14.21 21.73 -20.36
C ARG A 23 13.94 20.28 -19.91
N PRO A 24 14.74 19.71 -19.00
CA PRO A 24 14.67 18.30 -18.62
C PRO A 24 13.32 17.93 -18.00
N GLY A 25 12.73 18.83 -17.21
CA GLY A 25 11.44 18.60 -16.56
C GLY A 25 10.27 18.32 -17.52
N MET A 26 10.35 18.75 -18.78
CA MET A 26 9.32 18.41 -19.78
C MET A 26 9.34 16.94 -20.19
N TYR A 27 10.50 16.27 -20.07
CA TYR A 27 10.71 14.89 -20.51
C TYR A 27 10.65 13.92 -19.33
N ILE A 28 11.32 14.25 -18.21
CA ILE A 28 11.43 13.37 -17.03
C ILE A 28 10.61 13.84 -15.82
N GLY A 29 9.87 14.94 -15.95
CA GLY A 29 8.97 15.48 -14.92
C GLY A 29 9.65 16.36 -13.87
N SER A 30 10.84 16.00 -13.40
CA SER A 30 11.60 16.76 -12.38
C SER A 30 13.11 16.50 -12.49
N THR A 31 13.94 17.25 -11.76
CA THR A 31 15.40 17.06 -11.69
C THR A 31 15.89 16.63 -10.30
N ASP A 32 14.97 16.13 -9.46
CA ASP A 32 15.27 15.45 -8.20
C ASP A 32 15.36 13.93 -8.39
N SER A 33 15.44 13.17 -7.29
CA SER A 33 15.49 11.70 -7.33
C SER A 33 14.35 11.06 -8.15
N ARG A 34 13.16 11.68 -8.24
CA ARG A 34 12.05 11.14 -9.03
C ARG A 34 12.36 11.16 -10.52
N GLY A 35 12.94 12.26 -11.00
CA GLY A 35 13.40 12.38 -12.38
C GLY A 35 14.52 11.40 -12.70
N LEU A 36 15.44 11.22 -11.75
CA LEU A 36 16.54 10.25 -11.88
C LEU A 36 16.04 8.80 -11.95
N MET A 37 15.08 8.44 -11.09
CA MET A 37 14.43 7.13 -11.14
C MET A 37 13.66 6.95 -12.45
N HIS A 38 13.04 7.99 -13.00
CA HIS A 38 12.37 7.94 -14.30
C HIS A 38 13.33 7.62 -15.45
N CYS A 39 14.55 8.17 -15.44
CA CYS A 39 15.59 7.77 -16.39
C CYS A 39 15.90 6.26 -16.31
N LEU A 40 16.04 5.73 -15.09
CA LEU A 40 16.26 4.30 -14.88
C LEU A 40 15.09 3.46 -15.39
N TRP A 41 13.85 3.89 -15.13
CA TRP A 41 12.65 3.23 -15.64
C TRP A 41 12.61 3.14 -17.15
N GLU A 42 12.99 4.20 -17.87
CA GLU A 42 13.00 4.18 -19.33
C GLU A 42 13.99 3.16 -19.90
N VAL A 43 15.14 2.93 -19.23
CA VAL A 43 16.09 1.89 -19.65
C VAL A 43 15.54 0.49 -19.34
N ILE A 44 15.02 0.28 -18.13
CA ILE A 44 14.42 -1.01 -17.73
C ILE A 44 13.22 -1.35 -18.60
N ASP A 45 12.32 -0.40 -18.85
CA ASP A 45 11.10 -0.60 -19.65
C ASP A 45 11.44 -0.98 -21.10
N ASN A 46 12.56 -0.50 -21.66
CA ASN A 46 13.05 -0.97 -22.97
C ASN A 46 13.43 -2.45 -22.95
N SER A 47 14.14 -2.91 -21.91
CA SER A 47 14.48 -4.33 -21.75
C SER A 47 13.26 -5.20 -21.44
N VAL A 48 12.27 -4.66 -20.71
CA VAL A 48 11.00 -5.34 -20.44
C VAL A 48 10.16 -5.46 -21.72
N ASP A 49 10.17 -4.46 -22.59
CA ASP A 49 9.49 -4.52 -23.90
C ASP A 49 10.06 -5.64 -24.79
N GLU A 50 11.37 -5.92 -24.69
CA GLU A 50 11.98 -7.08 -25.36
C GLU A 50 11.48 -8.41 -24.78
N ALA A 51 11.36 -8.49 -23.45
CA ALA A 51 10.82 -9.66 -22.77
C ALA A 51 9.34 -9.89 -23.15
N LEU A 52 8.55 -8.82 -23.20
CA LEU A 52 7.16 -8.85 -23.68
C LEU A 52 7.03 -9.34 -25.12
N ALA A 53 7.97 -8.98 -25.98
CA ALA A 53 8.05 -9.46 -27.36
C ALA A 53 8.49 -10.94 -27.45
N GLY A 54 8.74 -11.61 -26.32
CA GLY A 54 9.12 -13.02 -26.25
C GLY A 54 10.60 -13.27 -26.49
N HIS A 55 11.44 -12.24 -26.40
CA HIS A 55 12.85 -12.32 -26.76
C HIS A 55 13.85 -12.17 -25.60
N GLY A 56 13.38 -11.85 -24.39
CA GLY A 56 14.22 -11.70 -23.20
C GLY A 56 13.71 -12.47 -21.99
N THR A 57 14.61 -13.00 -21.17
CA THR A 57 14.27 -13.81 -19.99
C THR A 57 14.87 -13.30 -18.68
N GLU A 58 15.84 -12.38 -18.75
CA GLU A 58 16.63 -11.92 -17.60
C GLU A 58 17.01 -10.45 -17.78
N ILE A 59 16.82 -9.67 -16.72
CA ILE A 59 17.22 -8.26 -16.61
C ILE A 59 17.96 -8.08 -15.28
N SER A 60 19.19 -7.59 -15.35
CA SER A 60 20.03 -7.29 -14.19
C SER A 60 20.19 -5.79 -14.04
N VAL A 61 19.95 -5.26 -12.84
CA VAL A 61 20.14 -3.86 -12.50
C VAL A 61 21.19 -3.75 -11.40
N VAL A 62 22.29 -3.06 -11.68
CA VAL A 62 23.39 -2.87 -10.74
C VAL A 62 23.51 -1.39 -10.39
N LEU A 63 23.43 -1.06 -9.10
CA LEU A 63 23.74 0.26 -8.57
C LEU A 63 25.17 0.23 -8.03
N HIS A 64 26.08 0.96 -8.69
CA HIS A 64 27.51 0.95 -8.39
C HIS A 64 27.89 2.00 -7.34
N GLU A 65 28.99 1.76 -6.61
CA GLU A 65 29.58 2.67 -5.61
C GLU A 65 29.94 4.06 -6.19
N ASP A 66 30.27 4.13 -7.47
CA ASP A 66 30.63 5.37 -8.18
C ASP A 66 29.41 6.25 -8.55
N GLY A 67 28.21 5.82 -8.15
CA GLY A 67 26.95 6.52 -8.41
C GLY A 67 26.37 6.25 -9.80
N SER A 68 26.97 5.37 -10.61
CA SER A 68 26.37 4.89 -11.85
C SER A 68 25.34 3.81 -11.63
N VAL A 69 24.47 3.64 -12.61
CA VAL A 69 23.57 2.50 -12.73
C VAL A 69 23.82 1.79 -14.04
N GLU A 70 23.75 0.47 -13.99
CA GLU A 70 23.87 -0.40 -15.14
C GLU A 70 22.63 -1.28 -15.26
N VAL A 71 22.04 -1.33 -16.45
CA VAL A 71 20.94 -2.24 -16.79
C VAL A 71 21.44 -3.19 -17.87
N ARG A 72 21.32 -4.49 -17.62
CA ARG A 72 21.72 -5.54 -18.54
C ARG A 72 20.52 -6.40 -18.89
N ASP A 73 20.32 -6.70 -20.16
CA ASP A 73 19.33 -7.68 -20.59
C ASP A 73 19.96 -8.84 -21.35
N ARG A 74 19.23 -9.96 -21.36
CA ARG A 74 19.47 -11.08 -22.27
C ARG A 74 18.38 -11.15 -23.32
N ALA A 75 18.33 -10.13 -24.17
CA ALA A 75 17.38 -10.02 -25.27
C ALA A 75 18.05 -10.12 -26.66
N ARG A 76 17.43 -9.58 -27.72
CA ARG A 76 17.99 -9.55 -29.09
C ARG A 76 19.22 -8.65 -29.23
N GLY A 77 19.38 -7.67 -28.33
CA GLY A 77 20.35 -6.59 -28.48
C GLY A 77 19.86 -5.48 -29.43
N ILE A 78 20.17 -4.22 -29.13
CA ILE A 78 19.87 -3.08 -30.00
C ILE A 78 20.53 -3.28 -31.39
N PRO A 79 19.88 -2.93 -32.51
CA PRO A 79 20.46 -3.09 -33.84
C PRO A 79 21.82 -2.38 -33.98
N VAL A 80 22.82 -3.11 -34.50
CA VAL A 80 24.20 -2.61 -34.69
C VAL A 80 24.49 -2.23 -36.14
N ASP A 81 23.60 -2.61 -37.05
CA ASP A 81 23.62 -2.28 -38.47
C ASP A 81 23.22 -0.82 -38.72
N ILE A 82 23.55 -0.33 -39.92
CA ILE A 82 23.30 1.04 -40.34
C ILE A 82 21.85 1.20 -40.76
N GLU A 83 21.15 2.17 -40.17
CA GLU A 83 19.78 2.53 -40.56
C GLU A 83 19.83 3.33 -41.88
N PRO A 84 19.12 2.90 -42.95
CA PRO A 84 19.31 3.45 -44.29
C PRO A 84 18.99 4.93 -44.48
N LYS A 85 18.06 5.51 -43.70
CA LYS A 85 17.65 6.92 -43.88
C LYS A 85 18.60 7.91 -43.23
N THR A 86 19.13 7.55 -42.08
CA THR A 86 20.01 8.40 -41.25
C THR A 86 21.49 8.15 -41.54
N GLY A 87 21.84 6.95 -42.03
CA GLY A 87 23.23 6.54 -42.25
C GLY A 87 23.99 6.25 -40.95
N LEU A 88 23.31 6.25 -39.80
CA LEU A 88 23.89 5.99 -38.48
C LEU A 88 23.62 4.55 -38.04
N THR A 89 24.43 4.02 -37.13
CA THR A 89 24.16 2.70 -36.53
C THR A 89 22.88 2.73 -35.69
N GLY A 90 22.15 1.61 -35.61
CA GLY A 90 20.93 1.55 -34.81
C GLY A 90 21.13 1.97 -33.34
N VAL A 91 22.27 1.60 -32.73
CA VAL A 91 22.69 2.07 -31.40
C VAL A 91 22.72 3.60 -31.34
N GLU A 92 23.45 4.23 -32.26
CA GLU A 92 23.56 5.68 -32.27
C GLU A 92 22.22 6.37 -32.53
N VAL A 93 21.40 5.85 -33.44
CA VAL A 93 20.07 6.41 -33.73
C VAL A 93 19.21 6.43 -32.46
N VAL A 94 19.15 5.33 -31.73
CA VAL A 94 18.34 5.19 -30.50
C VAL A 94 18.79 6.16 -29.41
N PHE A 95 20.09 6.42 -29.29
CA PHE A 95 20.64 7.25 -28.23
C PHE A 95 20.85 8.73 -28.59
N THR A 96 20.83 9.11 -29.88
CA THR A 96 21.06 10.50 -30.33
C THR A 96 19.87 11.16 -31.00
N LYS A 97 18.92 10.40 -31.56
CA LYS A 97 17.74 10.95 -32.24
C LYS A 97 16.51 10.85 -31.36
N LEU A 98 15.78 11.95 -31.25
CA LEU A 98 14.45 11.98 -30.64
C LEU A 98 13.44 11.37 -31.62
N HIS A 99 12.46 10.65 -31.09
CA HIS A 99 11.40 10.00 -31.87
C HIS A 99 11.93 8.97 -32.88
N ALA A 100 13.02 8.29 -32.53
CA ALA A 100 13.61 7.24 -33.34
C ALA A 100 13.57 5.90 -32.58
N GLY A 101 13.02 4.86 -33.21
CA GLY A 101 12.97 3.53 -32.63
C GLY A 101 12.04 2.58 -33.38
N GLY A 102 12.25 1.27 -33.21
CA GLY A 102 11.41 0.22 -33.84
C GLY A 102 10.00 0.09 -33.28
N LYS A 103 9.63 0.94 -32.30
CA LYS A 103 8.34 0.97 -31.61
C LYS A 103 7.28 1.79 -32.36
N PHE A 104 7.66 2.52 -33.42
CA PHE A 104 6.75 3.25 -34.30
C PHE A 104 6.37 2.38 -35.50
N GLY A 105 5.37 1.53 -35.34
CA GLY A 105 4.83 0.69 -36.41
C GLY A 105 4.37 -0.67 -35.92
N SER A 106 3.49 -1.31 -36.69
CA SER A 106 2.86 -2.60 -36.34
C SER A 106 3.78 -3.83 -36.41
N GLY A 107 5.05 -3.67 -36.77
CA GLY A 107 5.91 -4.79 -37.19
C GLY A 107 6.76 -5.45 -36.10
N SER A 108 7.28 -4.70 -35.12
CA SER A 108 8.32 -5.22 -34.21
C SER A 108 7.86 -5.45 -32.77
N TYR A 109 6.81 -4.74 -32.32
CA TYR A 109 6.22 -4.88 -30.98
C TYR A 109 4.69 -4.80 -31.08
N ALA A 110 4.00 -5.88 -30.68
CA ALA A 110 2.53 -5.92 -30.69
C ALA A 110 1.91 -5.09 -29.54
N ALA A 111 2.60 -5.02 -28.40
CA ALA A 111 2.28 -4.18 -27.26
C ALA A 111 3.59 -3.75 -26.59
N SER A 112 3.75 -2.45 -26.30
CA SER A 112 4.95 -1.88 -25.68
C SER A 112 4.57 -0.69 -24.80
N GLY A 113 5.30 -0.49 -23.70
CA GLY A 113 5.16 0.69 -22.86
C GLY A 113 5.87 1.93 -23.44
N GLY A 114 6.94 1.74 -24.22
CA GLY A 114 7.72 2.81 -24.84
C GLY A 114 7.12 3.35 -26.15
N LEU A 115 6.22 4.32 -26.08
CA LEU A 115 5.45 4.77 -27.26
C LEU A 115 6.03 5.99 -27.98
N HIS A 116 6.95 6.70 -27.34
CA HIS A 116 7.38 8.03 -27.79
C HIS A 116 8.76 8.04 -28.44
N GLY A 117 9.52 6.94 -28.37
CA GLY A 117 10.86 6.82 -28.96
C GLY A 117 11.86 7.90 -28.52
N VAL A 118 11.71 8.40 -27.29
CA VAL A 118 12.57 9.44 -26.70
C VAL A 118 13.29 8.98 -25.43
N GLY A 119 12.90 7.84 -24.83
CA GLY A 119 13.40 7.43 -23.50
C GLY A 119 14.91 7.33 -23.43
N ALA A 120 15.51 6.43 -24.22
CA ALA A 120 16.95 6.17 -24.22
C ALA A 120 17.79 7.42 -24.58
N SER A 121 17.34 8.20 -25.57
CA SER A 121 18.01 9.44 -25.98
C SER A 121 17.89 10.55 -24.94
N VAL A 122 16.80 10.63 -24.19
CA VAL A 122 16.68 11.51 -23.02
C VAL A 122 17.62 11.07 -21.91
N VAL A 123 17.71 9.78 -21.60
CA VAL A 123 18.69 9.29 -20.59
C VAL A 123 20.12 9.66 -20.99
N ASN A 124 20.48 9.47 -22.26
CA ASN A 124 21.79 9.89 -22.78
C ASN A 124 22.03 11.40 -22.65
N ALA A 125 21.05 12.21 -23.06
CA ALA A 125 21.13 13.67 -22.94
C ALA A 125 21.35 14.13 -21.49
N LEU A 126 20.74 13.43 -20.52
CA LEU A 126 20.79 13.77 -19.10
C LEU A 126 21.90 13.03 -18.33
N SER A 127 22.75 12.29 -19.02
CA SER A 127 23.92 11.62 -18.44
C SER A 127 25.18 12.43 -18.69
N GLU A 128 26.07 12.48 -17.72
CA GLU A 128 27.43 13.00 -17.93
C GLU A 128 28.19 12.05 -18.86
N ARG A 129 28.10 10.75 -18.58
CA ARG A 129 28.60 9.66 -19.42
C ARG A 129 27.54 8.57 -19.55
N LEU A 130 27.41 8.01 -20.74
CA LEU A 130 26.61 6.81 -21.00
C LEU A 130 27.39 5.86 -21.90
N ASP A 131 27.54 4.62 -21.47
CA ASP A 131 28.18 3.55 -22.22
C ASP A 131 27.15 2.48 -22.58
N VAL A 132 27.11 2.11 -23.86
CA VAL A 132 26.26 1.05 -24.38
C VAL A 132 27.14 -0.07 -24.91
N GLU A 133 26.88 -1.28 -24.47
CA GLU A 133 27.43 -2.48 -25.08
C GLU A 133 26.34 -3.39 -25.62
N VAL A 134 26.55 -3.90 -26.83
CA VAL A 134 25.63 -4.84 -27.46
C VAL A 134 26.38 -6.11 -27.83
N ASP A 135 25.93 -7.24 -27.30
CA ASP A 135 26.36 -8.54 -27.75
C ASP A 135 25.47 -8.98 -28.91
N ARG A 136 26.06 -9.12 -30.10
CA ARG A 136 25.35 -9.56 -31.30
C ARG A 136 26.32 -10.15 -32.31
N ASP A 137 25.88 -11.13 -33.08
CA ASP A 137 26.67 -11.74 -34.17
C ASP A 137 28.08 -12.21 -33.76
N GLY A 138 28.22 -12.69 -32.52
CA GLY A 138 29.48 -13.22 -31.97
C GLY A 138 30.51 -12.15 -31.54
N ARG A 139 30.11 -10.88 -31.48
CA ARG A 139 30.96 -9.76 -31.06
C ARG A 139 30.26 -8.91 -30.00
N THR A 140 31.07 -8.20 -29.23
CA THR A 140 30.61 -7.11 -28.35
C THR A 140 30.94 -5.79 -29.01
N TYR A 141 29.91 -5.03 -29.30
CA TYR A 141 29.98 -3.67 -29.84
C TYR A 141 29.83 -2.67 -28.70
N ARG A 142 30.58 -1.57 -28.72
CA ARG A 142 30.52 -0.49 -27.70
C ARG A 142 30.41 0.87 -28.35
N MET A 143 29.58 1.73 -27.77
CA MET A 143 29.55 3.17 -28.04
C MET A 143 29.41 3.93 -26.73
N SER A 144 30.19 5.01 -26.61
CA SER A 144 30.18 5.90 -25.45
C SER A 144 29.69 7.28 -25.84
N PHE A 145 29.03 7.93 -24.89
CA PHE A 145 28.46 9.26 -25.07
C PHE A 145 28.81 10.15 -23.88
N HIS A 146 29.14 11.41 -24.17
CA HIS A 146 29.29 12.45 -23.16
C HIS A 146 28.17 13.48 -23.38
N ARG A 147 27.21 13.57 -22.45
CA ARG A 147 26.09 14.53 -22.53
C ARG A 147 25.28 14.45 -23.83
N GLY A 148 25.10 13.25 -24.38
CA GLY A 148 24.40 13.01 -25.64
C GLY A 148 25.29 13.02 -26.89
N GLU A 149 26.53 13.46 -26.79
CA GLU A 149 27.48 13.51 -27.92
C GLU A 149 28.27 12.20 -28.01
N PRO A 150 28.28 11.50 -29.16
CA PRO A 150 29.02 10.25 -29.32
C PRO A 150 30.53 10.52 -29.44
N GLY A 151 31.34 9.69 -28.80
CA GLY A 151 32.80 9.83 -28.85
C GLY A 151 33.52 8.75 -28.04
N ARG A 152 34.77 9.05 -27.67
CA ARG A 152 35.64 8.14 -26.91
C ARG A 152 36.10 8.79 -25.61
N PHE A 153 36.07 8.03 -24.52
CA PHE A 153 36.73 8.39 -23.26
C PHE A 153 38.11 7.75 -23.18
N ALA A 154 39.10 8.52 -22.75
CA ALA A 154 40.44 8.03 -22.47
C ALA A 154 40.54 7.53 -21.02
N ASP A 155 39.92 6.40 -20.73
CA ASP A 155 39.95 5.77 -19.42
C ASP A 155 41.34 5.21 -19.10
N SER A 156 41.86 5.51 -17.90
CA SER A 156 43.14 4.98 -17.40
C SER A 156 42.96 3.81 -16.42
N GLY A 157 41.70 3.41 -16.16
CA GLY A 157 41.30 2.40 -15.20
C GLY A 157 39.81 2.07 -15.35
N GLU A 158 39.07 2.01 -14.24
CA GLU A 158 37.61 1.86 -14.28
C GLU A 158 36.94 3.04 -15.00
N PRO A 159 35.87 2.79 -15.78
CA PRO A 159 35.08 3.84 -16.43
C PRO A 159 34.65 4.95 -15.47
N THR A 160 34.90 6.20 -15.84
CA THR A 160 34.49 7.38 -15.05
C THR A 160 33.98 8.51 -15.95
N PRO A 161 32.98 9.30 -15.52
CA PRO A 161 32.54 10.49 -16.25
C PRO A 161 33.61 11.59 -16.30
N ASP A 162 34.59 11.57 -15.39
CA ASP A 162 35.64 12.60 -15.29
C ASP A 162 36.84 12.34 -16.25
N ALA A 163 36.82 11.24 -17.02
CA ALA A 163 37.86 10.91 -17.97
C ALA A 163 37.87 11.88 -19.18
N PRO A 164 39.03 12.16 -19.81
CA PRO A 164 39.09 13.01 -21.00
C PRO A 164 38.23 12.45 -22.14
N PHE A 165 37.34 13.28 -22.68
CA PHE A 165 36.43 12.93 -23.77
C PHE A 165 36.91 13.51 -25.10
N SER A 166 36.81 12.73 -26.17
CA SER A 166 37.06 13.16 -27.55
C SER A 166 35.84 12.83 -28.42
N PRO A 167 35.10 13.83 -28.94
CA PRO A 167 33.94 13.61 -29.80
C PRO A 167 34.35 13.06 -31.17
N PHE A 168 33.42 12.39 -31.85
CA PHE A 168 33.64 11.98 -33.23
C PHE A 168 33.43 13.15 -34.20
N GLU A 169 34.49 13.58 -34.90
CA GLU A 169 34.41 14.71 -35.85
C GLU A 169 34.06 14.29 -37.28
N ASN A 170 34.46 13.09 -37.72
CA ASN A 170 34.36 12.64 -39.13
C ASN A 170 33.59 11.32 -39.25
N GLY A 171 32.39 11.28 -38.68
CA GLY A 171 31.56 10.08 -38.63
C GLY A 171 31.81 9.28 -37.36
N SER A 172 30.72 8.83 -36.78
CA SER A 172 30.68 7.98 -35.60
C SER A 172 31.10 6.54 -35.92
N GLU A 173 31.79 5.90 -34.97
CA GLU A 173 32.21 4.52 -35.09
C GLU A 173 31.64 3.71 -33.93
N LEU A 174 31.03 2.56 -34.26
CA LEU A 174 30.64 1.56 -33.27
C LEU A 174 31.79 0.56 -33.08
N GLU A 175 32.49 0.67 -31.96
CA GLU A 175 33.73 -0.06 -31.71
C GLU A 175 33.47 -1.55 -31.37
N ILE A 176 34.32 -2.45 -31.87
CA ILE A 176 34.30 -3.86 -31.48
C ILE A 176 35.30 -4.06 -30.33
N VAL A 177 34.80 -4.24 -29.12
CA VAL A 177 35.61 -4.33 -27.89
C VAL A 177 35.85 -5.77 -27.43
N GLY A 178 35.15 -6.75 -28.00
CA GLY A 178 35.25 -8.13 -27.56
C GLY A 178 34.62 -9.15 -28.51
N LYS A 179 34.84 -10.43 -28.19
CA LYS A 179 34.21 -11.58 -28.84
C LYS A 179 33.33 -12.30 -27.84
N VAL A 180 32.14 -12.72 -28.27
CA VAL A 180 31.21 -13.50 -27.45
C VAL A 180 30.87 -14.83 -28.12
N LYS A 181 30.44 -15.80 -27.31
CA LYS A 181 30.01 -17.10 -27.83
C LYS A 181 28.84 -16.92 -28.79
N ARG A 182 28.81 -17.72 -29.86
CA ARG A 182 27.72 -17.70 -30.85
C ARG A 182 26.39 -17.99 -30.15
N GLY A 183 25.39 -17.14 -30.38
CA GLY A 183 24.07 -17.23 -29.75
C GLY A 183 23.92 -16.44 -28.44
N VAL A 184 24.99 -15.86 -27.90
CA VAL A 184 24.88 -14.88 -26.81
C VAL A 184 24.47 -13.54 -27.41
N THR A 185 23.36 -12.99 -26.91
CA THR A 185 22.82 -11.69 -27.31
C THR A 185 22.35 -10.92 -26.08
N GLY A 186 22.32 -9.59 -26.19
CA GLY A 186 21.81 -8.71 -25.15
C GLY A 186 22.40 -7.31 -25.22
N THR A 187 21.85 -6.41 -24.40
CA THR A 187 22.32 -5.04 -24.26
C THR A 187 22.74 -4.77 -22.83
N ARG A 188 23.81 -4.00 -22.65
CA ARG A 188 24.21 -3.41 -21.37
C ARG A 188 24.25 -1.90 -21.53
N VAL A 189 23.56 -1.18 -20.66
CA VAL A 189 23.56 0.29 -20.63
C VAL A 189 24.00 0.72 -19.25
N ARG A 190 25.18 1.35 -19.16
CA ARG A 190 25.69 1.96 -17.92
C ARG A 190 25.73 3.47 -18.09
N TYR A 191 25.21 4.21 -17.11
CA TYR A 191 25.25 5.68 -17.18
C TYR A 191 25.46 6.34 -15.83
N TRP A 192 26.07 7.53 -15.87
CA TRP A 192 26.29 8.43 -14.75
C TRP A 192 25.42 9.67 -14.94
N ALA A 193 24.53 9.94 -13.98
CA ALA A 193 23.63 11.08 -14.05
C ALA A 193 24.39 12.41 -14.06
N ASP A 194 23.97 13.36 -14.92
CA ASP A 194 24.66 14.65 -15.03
C ASP A 194 24.46 15.53 -13.80
N ARG A 195 25.57 15.78 -13.09
CA ARG A 195 25.65 16.59 -11.87
C ARG A 195 25.28 18.07 -12.11
N GLN A 196 25.26 18.53 -13.37
CA GLN A 196 24.82 19.89 -13.74
C GLN A 196 23.30 20.01 -13.87
N ILE A 197 22.60 18.90 -14.08
CA ILE A 197 21.15 18.88 -14.31
C ILE A 197 20.42 18.44 -13.05
N PHE A 198 20.87 17.34 -12.44
CA PHE A 198 20.25 16.80 -11.25
C PHE A 198 20.69 17.55 -10.00
N THR A 199 19.77 17.70 -9.05
CA THR A 199 20.07 18.33 -7.77
C THR A 199 21.09 17.51 -6.96
N LYS A 200 21.90 18.15 -6.11
CA LYS A 200 22.93 17.47 -5.30
C LYS A 200 22.40 16.33 -4.40
N GLY A 201 21.12 16.36 -4.04
CA GLY A 201 20.48 15.31 -3.24
C GLY A 201 19.80 14.22 -4.06
N ALA A 202 19.85 14.28 -5.40
CA ALA A 202 19.27 13.26 -6.25
C ALA A 202 20.09 11.96 -6.14
N ALA A 203 19.42 10.86 -5.80
CA ALA A 203 20.03 9.55 -5.66
C ALA A 203 19.05 8.45 -6.04
N PHE A 204 19.55 7.35 -6.60
CA PHE A 204 18.75 6.16 -6.87
C PHE A 204 18.20 5.57 -5.56
N GLN A 205 16.89 5.33 -5.53
CA GLN A 205 16.17 4.81 -4.38
C GLN A 205 15.96 3.30 -4.54
N THR A 206 16.63 2.50 -3.72
CA THR A 206 16.63 1.03 -3.83
C THR A 206 15.27 0.43 -3.53
N ASP A 207 14.54 0.95 -2.55
CA ASP A 207 13.21 0.43 -2.18
C ASP A 207 12.17 0.69 -3.27
N ASP A 208 12.26 1.83 -3.97
CA ASP A 208 11.44 2.12 -5.14
C ASP A 208 11.79 1.18 -6.31
N LEU A 209 13.10 0.93 -6.53
CA LEU A 209 13.63 -0.04 -7.50
C LEU A 209 13.09 -1.44 -7.25
N VAL A 210 13.22 -1.94 -6.03
CA VAL A 210 12.73 -3.25 -5.58
C VAL A 210 11.21 -3.37 -5.77
N THR A 211 10.46 -2.36 -5.34
CA THR A 211 9.00 -2.35 -5.47
C THR A 211 8.56 -2.44 -6.93
N ARG A 212 9.20 -1.66 -7.81
CA ARG A 212 8.90 -1.64 -9.25
C ARG A 212 9.33 -2.93 -9.94
N ALA A 213 10.53 -3.44 -9.69
CA ALA A 213 11.03 -4.67 -10.28
C ALA A 213 10.13 -5.86 -9.92
N ARG A 214 9.75 -5.98 -8.64
CA ARG A 214 8.80 -7.01 -8.19
C ARG A 214 7.47 -6.93 -8.94
N GLN A 215 6.92 -5.73 -9.07
CA GLN A 215 5.69 -5.50 -9.83
C GLN A 215 5.84 -5.94 -11.30
N THR A 216 6.93 -5.57 -11.95
CA THR A 216 7.20 -5.95 -13.35
C THR A 216 7.34 -7.47 -13.50
N ALA A 217 8.04 -8.14 -12.57
CA ALA A 217 8.20 -9.59 -12.57
C ALA A 217 6.86 -10.34 -12.43
N PHE A 218 5.89 -9.77 -11.70
CA PHE A 218 4.51 -10.30 -11.69
C PHE A 218 3.76 -10.07 -13.00
N LEU A 219 4.01 -8.94 -13.68
CA LEU A 219 3.31 -8.57 -14.92
C LEU A 219 3.85 -9.31 -16.15
N VAL A 220 5.09 -9.80 -16.08
CA VAL A 220 5.75 -10.60 -17.13
C VAL A 220 6.13 -11.96 -16.55
N PRO A 221 5.22 -12.95 -16.61
CA PRO A 221 5.47 -14.27 -16.06
C PRO A 221 6.75 -14.89 -16.61
N GLY A 222 7.59 -15.42 -15.72
CA GLY A 222 8.86 -16.08 -16.07
C GLY A 222 10.04 -15.13 -16.34
N LEU A 223 9.84 -13.81 -16.37
CA LEU A 223 10.94 -12.84 -16.43
C LEU A 223 11.67 -12.80 -15.09
N THR A 224 12.99 -12.97 -15.14
CA THR A 224 13.86 -12.78 -13.96
C THR A 224 14.36 -11.34 -13.94
N ILE A 225 14.17 -10.65 -12.83
CA ILE A 225 14.75 -9.33 -12.58
C ILE A 225 15.61 -9.41 -11.34
N ASP A 226 16.91 -9.19 -11.48
CA ASP A 226 17.85 -9.12 -10.37
C ASP A 226 18.29 -7.67 -10.12
N ILE A 227 18.35 -7.29 -8.85
CA ILE A 227 18.83 -5.99 -8.38
C ILE A 227 20.00 -6.23 -7.44
N VAL A 228 21.11 -5.58 -7.74
CA VAL A 228 22.31 -5.57 -6.92
C VAL A 228 22.61 -4.12 -6.55
N ASP A 229 22.62 -3.82 -5.26
CA ASP A 229 23.08 -2.54 -4.73
C ASP A 229 24.45 -2.72 -4.06
N ASP A 230 25.48 -2.23 -4.73
CA ASP A 230 26.86 -2.28 -4.24
C ASP A 230 27.25 -0.98 -3.52
N ARG A 231 26.33 -0.01 -3.32
CA ARG A 231 26.64 1.28 -2.66
C ARG A 231 26.74 1.22 -1.14
N GLU A 232 26.17 0.17 -0.53
CA GLU A 232 26.16 -0.04 0.93
C GLU A 232 27.31 -0.97 1.35
N GLU A 233 27.77 -0.86 2.61
CA GLU A 233 28.83 -1.75 3.14
C GLU A 233 28.43 -3.24 3.10
N GLU A 234 27.14 -3.53 3.28
CA GLU A 234 26.57 -4.85 3.06
C GLU A 234 25.88 -4.88 1.68
N ARG A 235 26.42 -5.72 0.79
CA ARG A 235 25.86 -5.93 -0.54
C ARG A 235 24.41 -6.43 -0.46
N ARG A 236 23.46 -5.62 -0.95
CA ARG A 236 22.04 -5.99 -1.04
C ARG A 236 21.76 -6.58 -2.42
N ALA A 237 21.36 -7.84 -2.46
CA ALA A 237 20.99 -8.52 -3.70
C ALA A 237 19.59 -9.13 -3.58
N GLU A 238 18.69 -8.77 -4.48
CA GLU A 238 17.32 -9.29 -4.54
C GLU A 238 17.01 -9.79 -5.94
N MET A 239 16.34 -10.95 -6.04
CA MET A 239 15.96 -11.57 -7.31
C MET A 239 14.44 -11.80 -7.31
N PHE A 240 13.80 -11.41 -8.40
CA PHE A 240 12.35 -11.54 -8.60
C PHE A 240 12.06 -12.39 -9.82
N ARG A 241 11.23 -13.42 -9.64
CA ARG A 241 10.67 -14.22 -10.73
C ARG A 241 9.36 -14.84 -10.24
N TYR A 242 8.30 -14.66 -11.00
CA TYR A 242 6.97 -15.19 -10.68
C TYR A 242 6.38 -15.83 -11.92
N ASP A 243 6.03 -17.11 -11.84
CA ASP A 243 5.48 -17.86 -12.98
C ASP A 243 3.94 -17.80 -13.03
N GLY A 244 3.27 -17.63 -11.89
CA GLY A 244 1.80 -17.44 -11.79
C GLY A 244 1.31 -16.02 -12.07
N GLY A 245 2.22 -15.10 -12.38
CA GLY A 245 1.92 -13.77 -12.89
C GLY A 245 1.05 -12.93 -11.96
N ILE A 246 0.05 -12.22 -12.52
CA ILE A 246 -0.77 -11.33 -11.71
C ILE A 246 -1.75 -12.03 -10.77
N SER A 247 -1.91 -13.35 -10.86
CA SER A 247 -2.65 -14.12 -9.85
C SER A 247 -1.87 -14.13 -8.52
N GLU A 248 -0.57 -14.44 -8.57
CA GLU A 248 0.32 -14.33 -7.40
C GLU A 248 0.43 -12.88 -6.92
N PHE A 249 0.35 -11.91 -7.83
CA PHE A 249 0.36 -10.50 -7.43
C PHE A 249 -0.86 -10.11 -6.60
N VAL A 250 -2.05 -10.61 -6.95
CA VAL A 250 -3.26 -10.41 -6.15
C VAL A 250 -3.11 -11.03 -4.77
N GLU A 251 -2.54 -12.23 -4.67
CA GLU A 251 -2.29 -12.87 -3.37
C GLU A 251 -1.30 -12.07 -2.52
N PHE A 252 -0.22 -11.57 -3.13
CA PHE A 252 0.77 -10.73 -2.46
C PHE A 252 0.17 -9.42 -1.95
N LEU A 253 -0.72 -8.79 -2.71
CA LEU A 253 -1.32 -7.50 -2.37
C LEU A 253 -2.44 -7.59 -1.33
N ALA A 254 -3.05 -8.76 -1.18
CA ALA A 254 -4.30 -8.85 -0.46
C ALA A 254 -4.07 -8.90 1.07
N PRO A 255 -4.69 -7.98 1.84
CA PRO A 255 -4.38 -7.80 3.26
C PRO A 255 -5.10 -8.78 4.19
N ASP A 256 -6.08 -9.53 3.68
CA ASP A 256 -7.08 -10.24 4.47
C ASP A 256 -7.34 -11.66 3.98
N ALA A 257 -8.04 -12.46 4.79
CA ALA A 257 -8.43 -13.82 4.43
C ALA A 257 -9.39 -13.83 3.24
N ALA A 258 -9.15 -14.73 2.29
CA ALA A 258 -9.91 -14.87 1.05
C ALA A 258 -11.34 -15.40 1.29
N VAL A 259 -12.32 -14.75 0.66
CA VAL A 259 -13.71 -15.21 0.53
C VAL A 259 -13.89 -15.97 -0.79
N THR A 260 -13.18 -15.55 -1.83
CA THR A 260 -13.10 -16.27 -3.10
C THR A 260 -11.64 -16.58 -3.40
N ASP A 261 -11.39 -17.66 -4.12
CA ASP A 261 -10.07 -17.86 -4.72
C ASP A 261 -9.78 -16.75 -5.74
N VAL A 262 -8.53 -16.70 -6.20
CA VAL A 262 -8.14 -15.74 -7.24
C VAL A 262 -8.81 -16.13 -8.56
N LEU A 263 -9.74 -15.28 -9.00
CA LEU A 263 -10.44 -15.42 -10.26
C LEU A 263 -9.62 -14.78 -11.38
N ARG A 264 -9.37 -15.55 -12.44
CA ARG A 264 -8.71 -15.11 -13.66
C ARG A 264 -9.74 -14.78 -14.74
N LEU A 265 -9.78 -13.53 -15.18
CA LEU A 265 -10.68 -13.06 -16.21
C LEU A 265 -9.86 -12.53 -17.40
N THR A 266 -9.89 -13.27 -18.50
CA THR A 266 -9.14 -12.96 -19.73
C THR A 266 -10.11 -12.74 -20.89
N GLY A 267 -9.83 -11.78 -21.76
CA GLY A 267 -10.58 -11.62 -23.01
C GLY A 267 -9.92 -10.61 -23.94
N SER A 268 -10.54 -10.38 -25.10
CA SER A 268 -10.07 -9.39 -26.06
C SER A 268 -11.25 -8.74 -26.79
N GLY A 269 -11.01 -7.58 -27.37
CA GLY A 269 -11.97 -6.90 -28.23
C GLY A 269 -11.27 -6.05 -29.28
N THR A 270 -11.93 -5.83 -30.40
CA THR A 270 -11.43 -4.96 -31.47
C THR A 270 -12.09 -3.59 -31.42
N PHE A 271 -11.37 -2.57 -31.88
CA PHE A 271 -11.90 -1.23 -32.11
C PHE A 271 -11.22 -0.60 -33.31
N THR A 272 -11.94 0.30 -33.99
CA THR A 272 -11.42 1.05 -35.13
C THR A 272 -11.04 2.46 -34.69
N GLU A 273 -9.88 2.92 -35.13
CA GLU A 273 -9.44 4.30 -34.92
C GLU A 273 -8.99 4.91 -36.25
N THR A 274 -9.31 6.18 -36.45
CA THR A 274 -8.81 6.95 -37.60
C THR A 274 -7.49 7.59 -37.24
N VAL A 275 -6.38 7.09 -37.79
CA VAL A 275 -5.03 7.60 -37.55
C VAL A 275 -4.43 8.19 -38.83
N PRO A 276 -3.64 9.28 -38.72
CA PRO A 276 -2.87 9.78 -39.87
C PRO A 276 -1.70 8.82 -40.16
N VAL A 277 -1.73 8.19 -41.33
CA VAL A 277 -0.63 7.32 -41.78
C VAL A 277 0.23 8.09 -42.78
N LEU A 278 1.55 8.04 -42.58
CA LEU A 278 2.52 8.65 -43.48
C LEU A 278 2.60 7.84 -44.77
N THR A 279 2.19 8.43 -45.88
CA THR A 279 2.37 7.82 -47.20
C THR A 279 3.84 7.88 -47.63
N PRO A 280 4.28 7.01 -48.58
CA PRO A 280 5.64 7.07 -49.13
C PRO A 280 6.03 8.45 -49.71
N GLY A 281 5.05 9.28 -50.09
CA GLY A 281 5.24 10.65 -50.56
C GLY A 281 5.32 11.73 -49.46
N GLY A 282 5.32 11.36 -48.18
CA GLY A 282 5.47 12.29 -47.05
C GLY A 282 4.18 12.98 -46.58
N ALA A 283 3.03 12.72 -47.21
CA ALA A 283 1.75 13.27 -46.79
C ALA A 283 1.06 12.36 -45.75
N MET A 284 0.46 12.97 -44.73
CA MET A 284 -0.36 12.29 -43.72
C MET A 284 -1.79 12.11 -44.22
N VAL A 285 -2.25 10.86 -44.37
CA VAL A 285 -3.61 10.55 -44.82
C VAL A 285 -4.40 9.86 -43.69
N PRO A 286 -5.59 10.36 -43.32
CA PRO A 286 -6.46 9.68 -42.36
C PRO A 286 -6.82 8.29 -42.87
N THR A 287 -6.45 7.26 -42.12
CA THR A 287 -6.71 5.86 -42.47
C THR A 287 -7.41 5.20 -41.28
N GLU A 288 -8.46 4.43 -41.54
CA GLU A 288 -9.08 3.59 -40.52
C GLU A 288 -8.20 2.37 -40.27
N VAL A 289 -7.79 2.20 -39.02
CA VAL A 289 -6.97 1.07 -38.58
C VAL A 289 -7.74 0.32 -37.51
N GLU A 290 -7.94 -0.98 -37.73
CA GLU A 290 -8.47 -1.88 -36.72
C GLU A 290 -7.36 -2.26 -35.73
N ARG A 291 -7.66 -2.15 -34.44
CA ARG A 291 -6.74 -2.48 -33.34
C ARG A 291 -7.41 -3.49 -32.42
N THR A 292 -6.60 -4.36 -31.81
CA THR A 292 -7.06 -5.31 -30.80
C THR A 292 -6.59 -4.87 -29.41
N CYS A 293 -7.48 -4.93 -28.43
CA CYS A 293 -7.18 -4.73 -27.02
C CYS A 293 -7.37 -6.06 -26.28
N GLU A 294 -6.32 -6.55 -25.64
CA GLU A 294 -6.36 -7.69 -24.74
C GLU A 294 -6.60 -7.20 -23.31
N VAL A 295 -7.42 -7.92 -22.56
CA VAL A 295 -7.80 -7.62 -21.19
C VAL A 295 -7.48 -8.83 -20.33
N ASP A 296 -6.73 -8.60 -19.26
CA ASP A 296 -6.28 -9.67 -18.40
C ASP A 296 -6.30 -9.23 -16.92
N ILE A 297 -7.21 -9.83 -16.16
CA ILE A 297 -7.62 -9.37 -14.82
C ILE A 297 -7.51 -10.52 -13.83
N ALA A 298 -6.87 -10.28 -12.69
CA ALA A 298 -6.89 -11.18 -11.54
C ALA A 298 -7.61 -10.46 -10.42
N LEU A 299 -8.51 -11.14 -9.72
CA LEU A 299 -9.20 -10.53 -8.60
C LEU A 299 -9.61 -11.57 -7.56
N ARG A 300 -9.71 -11.13 -6.31
CA ARG A 300 -10.33 -11.89 -5.22
C ARG A 300 -11.07 -10.95 -4.29
N TRP A 301 -12.11 -11.46 -3.63
CA TRP A 301 -12.70 -10.78 -2.48
C TRP A 301 -12.17 -11.38 -1.19
N GLY A 302 -11.90 -10.52 -0.21
CA GLY A 302 -11.54 -10.89 1.15
C GLY A 302 -12.60 -10.47 2.17
N THR A 303 -12.35 -10.83 3.42
CA THR A 303 -13.27 -10.57 4.54
C THR A 303 -13.33 -9.10 4.98
N GLY A 304 -12.30 -8.32 4.66
CA GLY A 304 -12.15 -6.91 4.99
C GLY A 304 -13.02 -5.97 4.15
N TYR A 305 -12.77 -4.67 4.33
CA TYR A 305 -13.50 -3.58 3.69
C TYR A 305 -12.62 -2.73 2.77
N GLU A 306 -11.30 -2.84 2.88
CA GLU A 306 -10.36 -2.07 2.05
C GLU A 306 -10.37 -2.60 0.62
N THR A 307 -10.38 -1.68 -0.35
CA THR A 307 -10.29 -2.01 -1.77
C THR A 307 -8.85 -1.78 -2.23
N VAL A 308 -8.20 -2.82 -2.73
CA VAL A 308 -6.86 -2.75 -3.30
C VAL A 308 -6.96 -3.00 -4.80
N LEU A 309 -6.95 -1.93 -5.59
CA LEU A 309 -6.94 -2.02 -7.06
C LEU A 309 -5.61 -1.52 -7.60
N ARG A 310 -5.00 -2.30 -8.49
CA ARG A 310 -3.83 -1.91 -9.29
C ARG A 310 -4.17 -2.06 -10.77
N SER A 311 -3.88 -1.04 -11.55
CA SER A 311 -4.23 -1.00 -12.98
C SER A 311 -3.00 -0.71 -13.84
N PHE A 312 -2.92 -1.40 -14.98
CA PHE A 312 -1.77 -1.39 -15.88
C PHE A 312 -2.20 -1.35 -17.34
N VAL A 313 -1.42 -0.64 -18.16
CA VAL A 313 -1.55 -0.57 -19.61
C VAL A 313 -0.17 -0.87 -20.21
N ASN A 314 -0.04 -1.97 -20.96
CA ASN A 314 1.27 -2.41 -21.48
C ASN A 314 2.36 -2.41 -20.39
N ILE A 315 2.07 -2.99 -19.20
CA ILE A 315 2.93 -3.02 -17.99
C ILE A 315 3.07 -1.67 -17.26
N ILE A 316 2.76 -0.55 -17.89
CA ILE A 316 2.83 0.76 -17.25
C ILE A 316 1.72 0.91 -16.22
N SER A 317 2.10 1.24 -14.99
CA SER A 317 1.16 1.55 -13.91
C SER A 317 0.35 2.80 -14.20
N THR A 318 -0.97 2.72 -14.05
CA THR A 318 -1.90 3.85 -14.16
C THR A 318 -2.48 4.21 -12.79
N PRO A 319 -1.71 4.87 -11.89
CA PRO A 319 -2.14 5.12 -10.51
C PRO A 319 -3.39 6.01 -10.41
N LYS A 320 -3.66 6.84 -11.42
CA LYS A 320 -4.85 7.70 -11.50
C LYS A 320 -5.99 7.06 -12.29
N GLY A 321 -5.82 5.81 -12.74
CA GLY A 321 -6.84 5.02 -13.44
C GLY A 321 -6.99 5.37 -14.92
N GLY A 322 -8.22 5.48 -15.40
CA GLY A 322 -8.52 5.75 -16.81
C GLY A 322 -9.74 5.00 -17.32
N THR A 323 -9.83 4.89 -18.65
CA THR A 323 -10.97 4.27 -19.34
C THR A 323 -11.12 2.78 -19.03
N HIS A 324 -10.02 2.03 -18.94
CA HIS A 324 -9.98 0.62 -18.55
C HIS A 324 -10.52 0.38 -17.13
N GLN A 325 -10.07 1.17 -16.15
CA GLN A 325 -10.54 1.06 -14.77
C GLN A 325 -12.02 1.44 -14.64
N THR A 326 -12.46 2.48 -15.34
CA THR A 326 -13.87 2.88 -15.37
C THR A 326 -14.73 1.76 -15.97
N GLY A 327 -14.27 1.13 -17.05
CA GLY A 327 -14.92 -0.04 -17.65
C GLY A 327 -15.00 -1.22 -16.68
N PHE A 328 -13.92 -1.45 -15.93
CA PHE A 328 -13.87 -2.49 -14.91
C PHE A 328 -14.94 -2.31 -13.84
N GLU A 329 -14.99 -1.14 -13.21
CA GLU A 329 -15.93 -0.82 -12.13
C GLU A 329 -17.38 -0.87 -12.62
N GLN A 330 -17.65 -0.34 -13.82
CA GLN A 330 -19.00 -0.34 -14.42
C GLN A 330 -19.47 -1.75 -14.76
N GLY A 331 -18.62 -2.56 -15.41
CA GLY A 331 -18.92 -3.94 -15.77
C GLY A 331 -19.18 -4.81 -14.54
N LEU A 332 -18.30 -4.68 -13.53
CA LEU A 332 -18.42 -5.42 -12.27
C LEU A 332 -19.71 -5.05 -11.53
N LEU A 333 -19.99 -3.75 -11.34
CA LEU A 333 -21.20 -3.30 -10.64
C LEU A 333 -22.48 -3.74 -11.36
N LYS A 334 -22.51 -3.66 -12.70
CA LYS A 334 -23.65 -4.09 -13.50
C LYS A 334 -23.93 -5.59 -13.34
N LEU A 335 -22.89 -6.43 -13.42
CA LEU A 335 -23.03 -7.87 -13.27
C LEU A 335 -23.47 -8.25 -11.85
N LEU A 336 -22.81 -7.72 -10.82
CA LEU A 336 -23.12 -8.05 -9.43
C LEU A 336 -24.53 -7.60 -9.03
N ARG A 337 -25.00 -6.44 -9.49
CA ARG A 337 -26.39 -6.01 -9.31
C ARG A 337 -27.38 -7.02 -9.88
N ALA A 338 -27.17 -7.44 -11.13
CA ALA A 338 -28.04 -8.42 -11.77
C ALA A 338 -28.07 -9.76 -11.00
N GLN A 339 -26.91 -10.20 -10.50
CA GLN A 339 -26.82 -11.44 -9.71
C GLN A 339 -27.49 -11.33 -8.33
N VAL A 340 -27.35 -10.19 -7.65
CA VAL A 340 -28.05 -9.94 -6.37
C VAL A 340 -29.57 -9.85 -6.59
N GLU A 341 -30.03 -9.17 -7.64
CA GLU A 341 -31.45 -9.05 -7.98
C GLU A 341 -32.06 -10.44 -8.31
N ALA A 342 -31.36 -11.25 -9.10
CA ALA A 342 -31.79 -12.61 -9.42
C ALA A 342 -31.90 -13.51 -8.17
N ASN A 343 -31.07 -13.27 -7.16
CA ASN A 343 -31.01 -14.04 -5.92
C ASN A 343 -31.65 -13.33 -4.71
N ALA A 344 -32.41 -12.26 -4.93
CA ALA A 344 -32.86 -11.34 -3.88
C ALA A 344 -33.66 -12.02 -2.75
N ARG A 345 -34.49 -13.02 -3.09
CA ARG A 345 -35.27 -13.80 -2.12
C ARG A 345 -34.37 -14.62 -1.19
N LYS A 346 -33.35 -15.29 -1.74
CA LYS A 346 -32.40 -16.11 -0.98
C LYS A 346 -31.52 -15.25 -0.08
N LEU A 347 -31.04 -14.13 -0.61
CA LEU A 347 -30.12 -13.22 0.09
C LEU A 347 -30.82 -12.26 1.07
N LYS A 348 -32.15 -12.27 1.10
CA LYS A 348 -32.96 -11.31 1.87
C LYS A 348 -32.54 -9.86 1.58
N ALA A 349 -32.28 -9.53 0.32
CA ALA A 349 -31.72 -8.24 -0.09
C ALA A 349 -32.72 -7.07 0.05
N GLY A 350 -34.03 -7.36 0.01
CA GLY A 350 -35.07 -6.32 0.06
C GLY A 350 -35.21 -5.57 -1.26
N SER A 351 -35.62 -4.30 -1.19
CA SER A 351 -35.74 -3.38 -2.33
C SER A 351 -34.48 -2.53 -2.57
N ASP A 352 -33.46 -2.72 -1.73
CA ASP A 352 -32.26 -1.91 -1.74
C ASP A 352 -31.31 -2.29 -2.86
N LYS A 353 -30.58 -1.30 -3.37
CA LYS A 353 -29.66 -1.47 -4.50
C LYS A 353 -28.21 -1.42 -4.04
N LEU A 354 -27.43 -2.34 -4.60
CA LEU A 354 -25.97 -2.39 -4.44
C LEU A 354 -25.34 -1.12 -5.05
N GLU A 355 -24.45 -0.44 -4.33
CA GLU A 355 -23.66 0.67 -4.85
C GLU A 355 -22.24 0.22 -5.23
N LYS A 356 -21.48 1.08 -5.94
CA LYS A 356 -20.09 0.80 -6.34
C LYS A 356 -19.24 0.41 -5.13
N ASP A 357 -19.38 1.16 -4.05
CA ASP A 357 -18.63 0.96 -2.83
C ASP A 357 -18.94 -0.38 -2.13
N ASP A 358 -20.17 -0.88 -2.27
CA ASP A 358 -20.57 -2.18 -1.73
C ASP A 358 -19.92 -3.32 -2.55
N ALA A 359 -19.89 -3.17 -3.88
CA ALA A 359 -19.31 -4.13 -4.81
C ALA A 359 -17.78 -4.28 -4.67
N LEU A 360 -17.09 -3.18 -4.35
CA LEU A 360 -15.63 -3.13 -4.23
C LEU A 360 -15.12 -3.44 -2.81
N ALA A 361 -16.00 -3.57 -1.82
CA ALA A 361 -15.59 -3.80 -0.43
C ALA A 361 -14.83 -5.13 -0.27
N GLY A 362 -13.58 -5.05 0.20
CA GLY A 362 -12.69 -6.21 0.35
C GLY A 362 -12.15 -6.76 -0.97
N LEU A 363 -12.32 -6.05 -2.10
CA LEU A 363 -11.79 -6.46 -3.39
C LEU A 363 -10.28 -6.19 -3.44
N THR A 364 -9.49 -7.22 -3.74
CA THR A 364 -8.11 -7.06 -4.23
C THR A 364 -8.07 -7.47 -5.69
N ALA A 365 -7.63 -6.56 -6.57
CA ALA A 365 -7.62 -6.80 -8.01
C ALA A 365 -6.42 -6.17 -8.72
N VAL A 366 -5.91 -6.88 -9.72
CA VAL A 366 -4.92 -6.43 -10.69
C VAL A 366 -5.55 -6.45 -12.07
N LEU A 367 -5.72 -5.28 -12.68
CA LEU A 367 -6.29 -5.07 -14.01
C LEU A 367 -5.16 -4.73 -14.98
N THR A 368 -4.98 -5.53 -16.02
CA THR A 368 -4.02 -5.23 -17.09
C THR A 368 -4.74 -5.19 -18.43
N VAL A 369 -4.37 -4.22 -19.26
CA VAL A 369 -4.79 -4.18 -20.66
C VAL A 369 -3.56 -4.06 -21.56
N ARG A 370 -3.61 -4.72 -22.71
CA ARG A 370 -2.57 -4.65 -23.74
C ARG A 370 -3.20 -4.17 -25.04
N LEU A 371 -2.66 -3.09 -25.58
CA LEU A 371 -3.14 -2.54 -26.84
C LEU A 371 -2.02 -1.82 -27.60
N PRO A 372 -2.07 -1.80 -28.94
CA PRO A 372 -1.19 -0.95 -29.74
C PRO A 372 -1.54 0.53 -29.53
N GLU A 373 -0.52 1.38 -29.47
CA GLU A 373 -0.65 2.85 -29.45
C GLU A 373 -1.68 3.40 -28.43
N PRO A 374 -1.59 3.05 -27.13
CA PRO A 374 -2.50 3.60 -26.14
C PRO A 374 -2.29 5.11 -25.99
N GLN A 375 -3.39 5.83 -25.81
CA GLN A 375 -3.39 7.28 -25.63
C GLN A 375 -3.53 7.60 -24.15
N PHE A 376 -2.56 8.32 -23.60
CA PHE A 376 -2.59 8.80 -22.23
C PHE A 376 -2.90 10.30 -22.19
N GLU A 377 -3.52 10.78 -21.12
CA GLU A 377 -3.85 12.22 -20.96
C GLU A 377 -2.59 13.11 -20.81
N GLY A 378 -1.44 12.52 -20.45
CA GLY A 378 -0.17 13.23 -20.30
C GLY A 378 1.04 12.32 -20.37
N GLN A 379 2.23 12.92 -20.45
CA GLN A 379 3.52 12.23 -20.64
C GLN A 379 3.86 11.26 -19.51
N THR A 380 3.41 11.51 -18.28
CA THR A 380 3.64 10.63 -17.12
C THR A 380 2.86 9.32 -17.20
N LYS A 381 2.02 9.13 -18.23
CA LYS A 381 1.24 7.91 -18.52
C LYS A 381 0.38 7.42 -17.34
N GLU A 382 -0.07 8.35 -16.49
CA GLU A 382 -0.80 8.01 -15.25
C GLU A 382 -2.29 7.69 -15.47
N VAL A 383 -2.88 8.20 -16.56
CA VAL A 383 -4.30 8.06 -16.91
C VAL A 383 -4.46 7.62 -18.36
N LEU A 384 -5.13 6.49 -18.58
CA LEU A 384 -5.49 6.02 -19.93
C LEU A 384 -6.70 6.79 -20.47
N GLY A 385 -6.56 7.38 -21.65
CA GLY A 385 -7.57 8.17 -22.36
C GLY A 385 -8.27 7.43 -23.50
N THR A 386 -7.80 6.27 -23.97
CA THR A 386 -8.39 5.55 -25.13
C THR A 386 -9.86 5.14 -24.85
N PRO A 387 -10.87 5.74 -25.51
CA PRO A 387 -12.28 5.58 -25.11
C PRO A 387 -12.86 4.17 -25.30
N ALA A 388 -12.42 3.46 -26.35
CA ALA A 388 -12.94 2.14 -26.71
C ALA A 388 -12.66 1.06 -25.65
N VAL A 389 -11.52 1.18 -24.95
CA VAL A 389 -11.08 0.21 -23.94
C VAL A 389 -12.10 0.03 -22.83
N ARG A 390 -12.81 1.10 -22.45
CA ARG A 390 -13.88 1.06 -21.43
C ARG A 390 -14.94 0.01 -21.74
N ALA A 391 -15.44 -0.03 -22.98
CA ALA A 391 -16.50 -0.94 -23.38
C ALA A 391 -15.98 -2.39 -23.45
N ILE A 392 -14.76 -2.57 -23.97
CA ILE A 392 -14.10 -3.88 -24.09
C ILE A 392 -13.92 -4.50 -22.71
N VAL A 393 -13.34 -3.77 -21.75
CA VAL A 393 -13.12 -4.28 -20.37
C VAL A 393 -14.45 -4.62 -19.70
N ALA A 394 -15.47 -3.75 -19.80
CA ALA A 394 -16.77 -4.01 -19.20
C ALA A 394 -17.45 -5.27 -19.76
N GLN A 395 -17.32 -5.50 -21.08
CA GLN A 395 -17.86 -6.68 -21.75
C GLN A 395 -17.10 -7.95 -21.35
N THR A 396 -15.76 -7.90 -21.28
CA THR A 396 -14.94 -9.04 -20.83
C THR A 396 -15.35 -9.49 -19.43
N ILE A 397 -15.54 -8.57 -18.48
CA ILE A 397 -15.98 -8.92 -17.12
C ILE A 397 -17.38 -9.53 -17.13
N THR A 398 -18.32 -8.90 -17.83
CA THR A 398 -19.71 -9.38 -17.87
C THR A 398 -19.78 -10.80 -18.45
N SER A 399 -18.95 -11.11 -19.46
CA SER A 399 -18.89 -12.43 -20.09
C SER A 399 -18.18 -13.46 -19.22
N THR A 400 -16.95 -13.17 -18.78
CA THR A 400 -16.08 -14.14 -18.07
C THR A 400 -16.55 -14.38 -16.64
N LEU A 401 -16.75 -13.32 -15.86
CA LEU A 401 -17.26 -13.46 -14.50
C LEU A 401 -18.72 -13.96 -14.52
N GLY A 402 -19.51 -13.57 -15.52
CA GLY A 402 -20.83 -14.15 -15.77
C GLY A 402 -20.80 -15.66 -15.99
N ALA A 403 -19.80 -16.18 -16.71
CA ALA A 403 -19.58 -17.61 -16.89
C ALA A 403 -19.21 -18.31 -15.57
N VAL A 404 -18.43 -17.67 -14.69
CA VAL A 404 -18.14 -18.19 -13.34
C VAL A 404 -19.41 -18.29 -12.51
N PHE A 405 -20.28 -17.28 -12.52
CA PHE A 405 -21.59 -17.35 -11.86
C PHE A 405 -22.52 -18.43 -12.44
N ALA A 406 -22.40 -18.71 -13.74
CA ALA A 406 -23.17 -19.75 -14.42
C ALA A 406 -22.55 -21.17 -14.29
N SER A 407 -21.34 -21.28 -13.72
CA SER A 407 -20.63 -22.54 -13.59
C SER A 407 -21.43 -23.58 -12.80
N THR A 408 -21.38 -24.83 -13.25
CA THR A 408 -22.03 -25.95 -12.56
C THR A 408 -21.18 -26.55 -11.44
N LYS A 409 -19.88 -26.19 -11.37
CA LYS A 409 -18.95 -26.70 -10.37
C LYS A 409 -19.40 -26.32 -8.95
N ARG A 410 -19.27 -27.27 -8.02
CA ARG A 410 -19.72 -27.09 -6.63
C ARG A 410 -18.93 -26.02 -5.89
N GLU A 411 -17.63 -25.96 -6.13
CA GLU A 411 -16.71 -24.99 -5.52
C GLU A 411 -17.06 -23.56 -5.96
N ASP A 412 -17.11 -23.32 -7.27
CA ASP A 412 -17.51 -22.01 -7.85
C ASP A 412 -18.87 -21.55 -7.30
N LYS A 413 -19.87 -22.44 -7.24
CA LYS A 413 -21.20 -22.10 -6.69
C LYS A 413 -21.15 -21.71 -5.21
N ALA A 414 -20.33 -22.40 -4.42
CA ALA A 414 -20.18 -22.10 -3.00
C ALA A 414 -19.51 -20.72 -2.81
N GLN A 415 -18.41 -20.47 -3.52
CA GLN A 415 -17.69 -19.19 -3.47
C GLN A 415 -18.55 -18.03 -3.96
N MET A 416 -19.27 -18.18 -5.06
CA MET A 416 -20.15 -17.14 -5.59
C MET A 416 -21.35 -16.87 -4.67
N SER A 417 -21.89 -17.89 -4.00
CA SER A 417 -22.93 -17.68 -2.98
C SER A 417 -22.38 -16.91 -1.78
N GLN A 418 -21.19 -17.26 -1.28
CA GLN A 418 -20.53 -16.56 -0.18
C GLN A 418 -20.20 -15.10 -0.55
N LEU A 419 -19.75 -14.86 -1.78
CA LEU A 419 -19.52 -13.52 -2.30
C LEU A 419 -20.82 -12.69 -2.28
N LEU A 420 -21.92 -13.22 -2.83
CA LEU A 420 -23.20 -12.51 -2.83
C LEU A 420 -23.72 -12.22 -1.42
N GLU A 421 -23.53 -13.14 -0.48
CA GLU A 421 -23.88 -12.94 0.93
C GLU A 421 -23.06 -11.81 1.56
N LYS A 422 -21.74 -11.77 1.31
CA LYS A 422 -20.88 -10.66 1.73
C LYS A 422 -21.37 -9.35 1.15
N LEU A 423 -21.59 -9.27 -0.16
CA LEU A 423 -22.01 -8.03 -0.84
C LEU A 423 -23.32 -7.48 -0.27
N VAL A 424 -24.30 -8.35 0.01
CA VAL A 424 -25.56 -7.94 0.63
C VAL A 424 -25.37 -7.53 2.10
N ALA A 425 -24.45 -8.15 2.83
CA ALA A 425 -24.10 -7.73 4.19
C ALA A 425 -23.47 -6.33 4.21
N GLU A 426 -22.56 -6.03 3.28
CA GLU A 426 -21.95 -4.69 3.13
C GLU A 426 -23.00 -3.64 2.74
N MET A 427 -23.88 -3.96 1.79
CA MET A 427 -25.00 -3.10 1.41
C MET A 427 -25.89 -2.76 2.61
N LYS A 428 -26.30 -3.76 3.39
CA LYS A 428 -27.11 -3.56 4.60
C LYS A 428 -26.38 -2.76 5.67
N SER A 429 -25.08 -3.00 5.83
CA SER A 429 -24.22 -2.23 6.72
C SER A 429 -24.21 -0.75 6.36
N ARG A 430 -24.00 -0.41 5.08
CA ARG A 430 -24.03 0.97 4.59
C ARG A 430 -25.38 1.64 4.85
N ILE A 431 -26.48 0.95 4.56
CA ILE A 431 -27.84 1.48 4.77
C ILE A 431 -28.12 1.69 6.24
N SER A 432 -27.75 0.73 7.09
CA SER A 432 -27.86 0.84 8.55
C SER A 432 -27.04 2.02 9.08
N ALA A 433 -25.80 2.18 8.63
CA ALA A 433 -24.93 3.30 9.01
C ALA A 433 -25.52 4.65 8.56
N ARG A 434 -26.08 4.73 7.34
CA ARG A 434 -26.76 5.94 6.84
C ARG A 434 -28.01 6.26 7.65
N ALA A 435 -28.88 5.28 7.89
CA ALA A 435 -30.07 5.43 8.70
C ALA A 435 -29.72 5.84 10.13
N HIS A 436 -28.65 5.30 10.70
CA HIS A 436 -28.18 5.65 12.02
C HIS A 436 -27.62 7.08 12.06
N LYS A 437 -26.81 7.48 11.07
CA LYS A 437 -26.29 8.86 10.93
C LYS A 437 -27.42 9.87 10.72
N GLU A 438 -28.45 9.52 9.95
CA GLU A 438 -29.62 10.37 9.76
C GLU A 438 -30.48 10.46 11.03
N THR A 439 -30.68 9.35 11.74
CA THR A 439 -31.35 9.34 13.05
C THR A 439 -30.58 10.19 14.06
N GLN A 440 -29.25 10.12 14.07
CA GLN A 440 -28.41 10.99 14.91
C GLN A 440 -28.52 12.45 14.49
N ARG A 441 -28.52 12.78 13.19
CA ARG A 441 -28.73 14.15 12.71
C ARG A 441 -30.11 14.71 13.08
N ARG A 442 -31.17 13.91 12.95
CA ARG A 442 -32.53 14.30 13.34
C ARG A 442 -32.64 14.51 14.86
N LYS A 443 -32.01 13.64 15.66
CA LYS A 443 -31.89 13.82 17.11
C LYS A 443 -31.13 15.11 17.46
N ASN A 444 -30.01 15.39 16.78
CA ASN A 444 -29.25 16.63 16.97
C ASN A 444 -30.01 17.92 16.57
N ALA A 445 -31.01 17.82 15.69
CA ALA A 445 -31.81 18.97 15.25
C ALA A 445 -33.03 19.27 16.15
N LEU A 446 -33.51 18.28 16.91
CA LEU A 446 -34.70 18.39 17.78
C LEU A 446 -34.35 18.43 19.27
N GLU A 447 -33.21 17.88 19.68
CA GLU A 447 -32.71 17.89 21.05
C GLU A 447 -31.25 18.32 21.04
N SER A 448 -30.85 19.23 21.93
CA SER A 448 -29.44 19.49 22.21
C SER A 448 -28.76 18.16 22.57
N SER A 449 -28.01 17.57 21.62
CA SER A 449 -27.18 16.35 21.75
C SER A 449 -27.26 15.68 23.12
N SER A 450 -28.23 14.80 23.35
CA SER A 450 -28.19 13.94 24.52
C SER A 450 -27.13 12.85 24.27
N LEU A 451 -25.89 13.14 24.68
CA LEU A 451 -24.88 12.11 24.92
C LEU A 451 -25.50 11.01 25.80
N PRO A 452 -25.06 9.74 25.68
CA PRO A 452 -25.65 8.66 26.46
C PRO A 452 -25.69 9.05 27.95
N ALA A 453 -26.84 8.87 28.61
CA ALA A 453 -27.02 9.32 30.00
C ALA A 453 -26.01 8.72 31.00
N LYS A 454 -25.37 7.62 30.62
CA LYS A 454 -24.30 6.95 31.37
C LYS A 454 -22.93 7.62 31.25
N LEU A 455 -22.71 8.45 30.23
CA LEU A 455 -21.47 9.19 30.06
C LEU A 455 -21.35 10.26 31.14
N VAL A 456 -20.23 10.26 31.85
CA VAL A 456 -19.84 11.38 32.71
C VAL A 456 -18.78 12.17 31.96
N ASP A 457 -19.18 13.26 31.32
CA ASP A 457 -18.30 13.99 30.40
C ASP A 457 -17.25 14.87 31.13
N CYS A 458 -16.25 15.34 30.39
CA CYS A 458 -15.32 16.39 30.81
C CYS A 458 -15.82 17.78 30.40
N ARG A 459 -15.25 18.84 31.00
CA ARG A 459 -15.65 20.23 30.71
C ARG A 459 -14.93 20.82 29.50
N SER A 460 -13.70 20.40 29.26
CA SER A 460 -12.90 20.87 28.14
C SER A 460 -13.36 20.25 26.82
N ASN A 461 -13.29 21.05 25.76
CA ASN A 461 -13.49 20.61 24.37
C ASN A 461 -12.15 20.44 23.62
N ASP A 462 -11.02 20.62 24.31
CA ASP A 462 -9.70 20.43 23.72
C ASP A 462 -9.41 18.94 23.54
N VAL A 463 -9.47 18.49 22.28
CA VAL A 463 -9.31 17.07 21.92
C VAL A 463 -7.94 16.55 22.34
N GLU A 464 -6.86 17.31 22.15
CA GLU A 464 -5.50 16.81 22.44
C GLU A 464 -5.31 16.49 23.92
N ASN A 465 -5.91 17.32 24.77
CA ASN A 465 -5.83 17.19 26.22
C ASN A 465 -6.99 16.40 26.82
N SER A 466 -8.00 15.97 26.07
CA SER A 466 -9.14 15.25 26.64
C SER A 466 -8.93 13.73 26.64
N GLU A 467 -9.35 13.08 27.71
CA GLU A 467 -9.18 11.65 27.96
C GLU A 467 -10.54 10.99 28.21
N LEU A 468 -10.80 9.86 27.57
CA LEU A 468 -11.96 9.02 27.83
C LEU A 468 -11.53 7.73 28.52
N PHE A 469 -12.00 7.50 29.75
CA PHE A 469 -11.84 6.23 30.44
C PHE A 469 -13.06 5.35 30.20
N ILE A 470 -12.84 4.15 29.66
CA ILE A 470 -13.85 3.12 29.55
C ILE A 470 -13.69 2.20 30.75
N VAL A 471 -14.71 2.16 31.63
CA VAL A 471 -14.64 1.56 32.96
C VAL A 471 -15.59 0.37 33.06
N GLU A 472 -15.13 -0.72 33.67
CA GLU A 472 -15.92 -1.93 33.90
C GLU A 472 -16.92 -1.74 35.05
N GLY A 473 -18.22 -1.66 34.71
CA GLY A 473 -19.32 -1.64 35.68
C GLY A 473 -19.55 -0.30 36.42
N ASP A 474 -20.70 -0.23 37.09
CA ASP A 474 -21.13 0.97 37.84
C ASP A 474 -20.37 1.13 39.18
N SER A 475 -19.77 0.05 39.70
CA SER A 475 -18.97 0.07 40.94
C SER A 475 -17.67 0.86 40.74
N ALA A 476 -16.87 0.51 39.73
CA ALA A 476 -15.64 1.24 39.42
C ALA A 476 -15.93 2.67 38.91
N LEU A 477 -17.09 2.90 38.28
CA LEU A 477 -17.53 4.25 37.91
C LEU A 477 -17.70 5.16 39.14
N GLY A 478 -18.28 4.66 40.22
CA GLY A 478 -18.50 5.44 41.45
C GLY A 478 -17.18 5.99 42.02
N THR A 479 -16.18 5.13 42.17
CA THR A 479 -14.83 5.49 42.63
C THR A 479 -14.12 6.40 41.62
N ALA A 480 -14.15 6.05 40.33
CA ALA A 480 -13.51 6.82 39.27
C ALA A 480 -14.09 8.24 39.13
N LYS A 481 -15.40 8.40 39.34
CA LYS A 481 -16.07 9.70 39.26
C LYS A 481 -15.56 10.68 40.31
N LEU A 482 -15.22 10.19 41.50
CA LEU A 482 -14.63 10.99 42.58
C LEU A 482 -13.12 11.22 42.36
N ALA A 483 -12.43 10.24 41.80
CA ALA A 483 -10.99 10.28 41.55
C ALA A 483 -10.56 11.18 40.37
N ARG A 484 -11.44 11.34 39.37
CA ARG A 484 -11.09 12.00 38.10
C ARG A 484 -10.88 13.50 38.24
N ASN A 485 -10.07 14.05 37.35
CA ASN A 485 -10.11 15.48 37.05
C ASN A 485 -11.21 15.76 36.01
N SER A 486 -12.33 16.35 36.46
CA SER A 486 -13.48 16.63 35.60
C SER A 486 -13.21 17.63 34.46
N GLU A 487 -12.09 18.36 34.50
CA GLU A 487 -11.73 19.30 33.45
C GLU A 487 -11.45 18.59 32.13
N TYR A 488 -10.71 17.47 32.17
CA TYR A 488 -10.23 16.80 30.97
C TYR A 488 -10.46 15.27 30.93
N GLN A 489 -11.01 14.66 31.98
CA GLN A 489 -11.26 13.20 32.03
C GLN A 489 -12.76 12.90 31.99
N ALA A 490 -13.21 12.27 30.91
CA ALA A 490 -14.54 11.70 30.77
C ALA A 490 -14.55 10.22 31.18
N LEU A 491 -15.68 9.74 31.69
CA LEU A 491 -15.88 8.34 32.08
C LEU A 491 -17.07 7.74 31.34
N LEU A 492 -16.87 6.56 30.76
CA LEU A 492 -17.92 5.77 30.12
C LEU A 492 -17.98 4.38 30.78
N PRO A 493 -19.01 4.09 31.57
CA PRO A 493 -19.19 2.75 32.11
C PRO A 493 -19.71 1.79 31.04
N ILE A 494 -19.19 0.57 31.08
CA ILE A 494 -19.69 -0.57 30.30
C ILE A 494 -20.29 -1.62 31.23
N ARG A 495 -21.44 -2.18 30.84
CA ARG A 495 -22.15 -3.20 31.64
C ARG A 495 -21.99 -4.58 31.04
N GLY A 496 -21.36 -5.48 31.79
CA GLY A 496 -21.14 -6.86 31.38
C GLY A 496 -20.14 -7.00 30.23
N LYS A 497 -20.10 -8.19 29.63
CA LYS A 497 -19.20 -8.50 28.51
C LYS A 497 -19.75 -7.89 27.22
N ILE A 498 -18.88 -7.21 26.49
CA ILE A 498 -19.23 -6.57 25.21
C ILE A 498 -19.52 -7.65 24.15
N LEU A 499 -20.41 -7.31 23.21
CA LEU A 499 -20.69 -8.15 22.06
C LEU A 499 -19.38 -8.48 21.31
N ASN A 500 -19.17 -9.77 21.05
CA ASN A 500 -18.06 -10.20 20.21
C ASN A 500 -18.32 -9.79 18.76
N VAL A 501 -17.72 -8.67 18.37
CA VAL A 501 -17.85 -8.12 17.02
C VAL A 501 -17.06 -8.87 15.95
N GLN A 502 -16.23 -9.85 16.33
CA GLN A 502 -15.60 -10.72 15.35
C GLN A 502 -16.64 -11.60 14.64
N LYS A 503 -17.66 -12.03 15.39
CA LYS A 503 -18.78 -12.85 14.90
C LYS A 503 -19.99 -12.05 14.47
N ALA A 504 -20.24 -10.93 15.14
CA ALA A 504 -21.45 -10.15 14.95
C ALA A 504 -21.35 -9.27 13.70
N SER A 505 -22.46 -9.11 12.99
CA SER A 505 -22.53 -8.18 11.85
C SER A 505 -22.44 -6.73 12.32
N ILE A 506 -22.19 -5.79 11.40
CA ILE A 506 -22.20 -4.35 11.71
C ILE A 506 -23.59 -3.93 12.22
N ALA A 507 -24.67 -4.51 11.71
CA ALA A 507 -26.02 -4.23 12.18
C ALA A 507 -26.23 -4.69 13.64
N ASP A 508 -25.73 -5.87 13.99
CA ASP A 508 -25.79 -6.39 15.37
C ASP A 508 -24.95 -5.53 16.31
N MET A 509 -23.79 -5.06 15.84
CA MET A 509 -22.93 -4.15 16.58
C MET A 509 -23.60 -2.80 16.81
N LEU A 510 -24.21 -2.18 15.78
CA LEU A 510 -24.90 -0.90 15.91
C LEU A 510 -26.21 -0.99 16.71
N SER A 511 -26.86 -2.17 16.74
CA SER A 511 -28.05 -2.40 17.58
C SER A 511 -27.68 -2.67 19.04
N ASN A 512 -26.45 -3.07 19.33
CA ASN A 512 -25.97 -3.23 20.68
C ASN A 512 -25.79 -1.86 21.37
N THR A 513 -26.44 -1.68 22.51
CA THR A 513 -26.46 -0.41 23.25
C THR A 513 -25.08 0.04 23.71
N GLU A 514 -24.20 -0.89 24.10
CA GLU A 514 -22.85 -0.59 24.58
C GLU A 514 -21.95 -0.11 23.44
N CYS A 515 -21.94 -0.86 22.33
CA CYS A 515 -21.17 -0.50 21.13
C CYS A 515 -21.66 0.82 20.51
N ALA A 516 -22.97 1.00 20.36
CA ALA A 516 -23.57 2.23 19.84
C ALA A 516 -23.24 3.45 20.73
N SER A 517 -23.30 3.28 22.05
CA SER A 517 -22.93 4.34 22.99
C SER A 517 -21.46 4.73 22.85
N MET A 518 -20.54 3.77 22.72
CA MET A 518 -19.11 4.08 22.52
C MET A 518 -18.86 4.83 21.22
N ILE A 519 -19.44 4.38 20.11
CA ILE A 519 -19.33 5.06 18.81
C ILE A 519 -19.84 6.51 18.91
N GLN A 520 -20.99 6.71 19.56
CA GLN A 520 -21.56 8.04 19.78
C GLN A 520 -20.65 8.92 20.66
N VAL A 521 -20.12 8.38 21.76
CA VAL A 521 -19.26 9.13 22.69
C VAL A 521 -17.96 9.57 22.01
N ILE A 522 -17.34 8.68 21.22
CA ILE A 522 -16.11 8.99 20.49
C ILE A 522 -16.37 10.02 19.39
N GLY A 523 -17.53 9.94 18.73
CA GLY A 523 -18.00 10.96 17.78
C GLY A 523 -17.35 10.91 16.39
N ALA A 524 -16.42 9.99 16.15
CA ALA A 524 -15.69 9.85 14.89
C ALA A 524 -16.38 8.97 13.84
N GLY A 525 -17.52 8.34 14.17
CA GLY A 525 -18.15 7.33 13.30
C GLY A 525 -17.58 5.93 13.52
N SER A 526 -17.77 5.02 12.55
CA SER A 526 -17.28 3.64 12.62
C SER A 526 -17.04 3.03 11.24
N GLY A 527 -16.11 2.08 11.16
CA GLY A 527 -15.71 1.37 9.95
C GLY A 527 -15.31 2.35 8.84
N ARG A 528 -15.97 2.25 7.68
CA ARG A 528 -15.71 3.10 6.51
C ARG A 528 -16.07 4.57 6.71
N SER A 529 -16.95 4.87 7.67
CA SER A 529 -17.38 6.25 7.97
C SER A 529 -16.53 6.92 9.05
N PHE A 530 -15.44 6.26 9.48
CA PHE A 530 -14.61 6.74 10.57
C PHE A 530 -13.71 7.89 10.13
N GLU A 531 -13.84 9.04 10.80
CA GLU A 531 -13.03 10.23 10.55
C GLU A 531 -12.24 10.59 11.82
N LEU A 532 -10.92 10.34 11.82
CA LEU A 532 -10.05 10.61 12.96
C LEU A 532 -10.12 12.06 13.48
N PRO A 533 -10.22 13.11 12.63
CA PRO A 533 -10.34 14.50 13.09
C PRO A 533 -11.64 14.79 13.86
N ALA A 534 -12.70 14.01 13.65
CA ALA A 534 -13.98 14.17 14.34
C ALA A 534 -14.01 13.50 15.73
N ALA A 535 -12.94 12.81 16.13
CA ALA A 535 -12.85 12.17 17.44
C ALA A 535 -12.82 13.22 18.56
N ARG A 536 -13.70 13.06 19.56
CA ARG A 536 -13.86 14.00 20.69
C ARG A 536 -12.74 13.95 21.72
N TYR A 537 -11.99 12.85 21.79
CA TYR A 537 -10.97 12.62 22.81
C TYR A 537 -9.64 12.23 22.16
N GLY A 538 -8.54 12.79 22.66
CA GLY A 538 -7.18 12.53 22.19
C GLY A 538 -6.62 11.20 22.72
N LYS A 539 -7.09 10.75 23.88
CA LYS A 539 -6.74 9.44 24.47
C LYS A 539 -7.98 8.67 24.89
N ILE A 540 -8.05 7.41 24.48
CA ILE A 540 -9.04 6.43 24.96
C ILE A 540 -8.28 5.44 25.84
N ILE A 541 -8.67 5.36 27.11
CA ILE A 541 -8.00 4.55 28.13
C ILE A 541 -8.95 3.45 28.59
N LEU A 542 -8.57 2.20 28.35
CA LEU A 542 -9.30 1.02 28.80
C LEU A 542 -8.90 0.72 30.25
N MET A 543 -9.85 0.86 31.16
CA MET A 543 -9.66 0.64 32.60
C MET A 543 -10.52 -0.54 33.04
N SER A 544 -9.97 -1.73 32.86
CA SER A 544 -10.56 -3.03 33.25
C SER A 544 -9.87 -3.57 34.50
N ASP A 545 -10.53 -4.50 35.19
CA ASP A 545 -9.94 -5.17 36.34
C ASP A 545 -8.73 -6.05 35.97
N ALA A 546 -7.88 -6.35 36.97
CA ALA A 546 -6.65 -7.11 36.83
C ALA A 546 -6.87 -8.63 36.99
N ASP A 547 -8.04 -9.10 36.55
CA ASP A 547 -8.48 -10.49 36.62
C ASP A 547 -8.72 -11.08 35.22
N VAL A 548 -9.27 -12.29 35.18
CA VAL A 548 -9.55 -13.01 33.92
C VAL A 548 -10.69 -12.37 33.12
N ASP A 549 -11.68 -11.77 33.80
CA ASP A 549 -12.83 -11.15 33.16
C ASP A 549 -12.49 -9.78 32.58
N GLY A 550 -11.71 -8.96 33.29
CA GLY A 550 -11.16 -7.70 32.81
C GLY A 550 -10.20 -7.92 31.63
N ALA A 551 -9.40 -8.98 31.66
CA ALA A 551 -8.58 -9.37 30.51
C ALA A 551 -9.44 -9.71 29.28
N HIS A 552 -10.54 -10.43 29.46
CA HIS A 552 -11.47 -10.77 28.38
C HIS A 552 -12.18 -9.53 27.81
N ILE A 553 -12.66 -8.62 28.67
CA ILE A 553 -13.28 -7.36 28.26
C ILE A 553 -12.31 -6.48 27.49
N ARG A 554 -11.06 -6.37 27.97
CA ARG A 554 -10.00 -5.63 27.28
C ARG A 554 -9.78 -6.20 25.87
N THR A 555 -9.74 -7.52 25.71
CA THR A 555 -9.56 -8.11 24.38
C THR A 555 -10.77 -7.82 23.47
N LEU A 556 -12.01 -7.94 23.96
CA LEU A 556 -13.21 -7.59 23.19
C LEU A 556 -13.21 -6.12 22.71
N LEU A 557 -12.81 -5.20 23.61
CA LEU A 557 -12.66 -3.78 23.28
C LEU A 557 -11.59 -3.55 22.22
N LEU A 558 -10.41 -4.17 22.38
CA LEU A 558 -9.33 -4.06 21.39
C LEU A 558 -9.75 -4.59 20.02
N THR A 559 -10.49 -5.70 19.96
CA THR A 559 -11.05 -6.22 18.71
C THR A 559 -12.03 -5.24 18.07
N LEU A 560 -12.88 -4.59 18.87
CA LEU A 560 -13.79 -3.54 18.38
C LEU A 560 -13.03 -2.35 17.80
N PHE A 561 -12.04 -1.82 18.52
CA PHE A 561 -11.23 -0.69 18.05
C PHE A 561 -10.43 -1.07 16.80
N PHE A 562 -9.86 -2.26 16.75
CA PHE A 562 -9.11 -2.72 15.58
C PHE A 562 -9.98 -2.85 14.34
N ARG A 563 -11.19 -3.44 14.47
CA ARG A 563 -12.05 -3.73 13.32
C ARG A 563 -12.82 -2.52 12.80
N TYR A 564 -13.27 -1.63 13.68
CA TYR A 564 -14.14 -0.51 13.30
C TYR A 564 -13.58 0.88 13.56
N MET A 565 -12.44 0.99 14.25
CA MET A 565 -11.80 2.27 14.55
C MET A 565 -10.28 2.17 14.36
N ARG A 566 -9.84 1.39 13.37
CA ARG A 566 -8.42 1.13 13.06
C ARG A 566 -7.56 2.39 13.03
N PRO A 567 -8.00 3.52 12.42
CA PRO A 567 -7.19 4.74 12.39
C PRO A 567 -6.89 5.32 13.78
N LEU A 568 -7.72 5.03 14.79
CA LEU A 568 -7.49 5.48 16.17
C LEU A 568 -6.38 4.67 16.85
N VAL A 569 -6.26 3.38 16.52
CA VAL A 569 -5.16 2.51 16.96
C VAL A 569 -3.86 2.86 16.25
N GLU A 570 -3.91 3.09 14.94
CA GLU A 570 -2.76 3.51 14.12
C GLU A 570 -2.19 4.85 14.56
N ALA A 571 -3.07 5.81 14.89
CA ALA A 571 -2.67 7.09 15.47
C ALA A 571 -2.15 6.99 16.93
N GLY A 572 -2.15 5.79 17.53
CA GLY A 572 -1.65 5.55 18.88
C GLY A 572 -2.47 6.21 19.99
N ARG A 573 -3.78 6.40 19.77
CA ARG A 573 -4.71 7.05 20.70
C ARG A 573 -5.40 6.09 21.69
N VAL A 574 -5.25 4.77 21.52
CA VAL A 574 -5.77 3.75 22.45
C VAL A 574 -4.70 3.33 23.47
N PHE A 575 -5.08 3.29 24.74
CA PHE A 575 -4.23 2.93 25.87
C PHE A 575 -4.95 1.94 26.79
N ALA A 576 -4.19 1.10 27.48
CA ALA A 576 -4.68 0.33 28.62
C ALA A 576 -4.10 0.90 29.93
N ALA A 577 -4.95 1.10 30.92
CA ALA A 577 -4.53 1.47 32.27
C ALA A 577 -3.82 0.29 32.95
N VAL A 578 -2.82 0.59 33.78
CA VAL A 578 -2.09 -0.39 34.58
C VAL A 578 -2.29 -0.06 36.06
N PRO A 579 -3.33 -0.59 36.71
CA PRO A 579 -3.52 -0.40 38.15
C PRO A 579 -2.46 -1.17 38.96
N PRO A 580 -2.19 -0.76 40.20
CA PRO A 580 -1.26 -1.47 41.09
C PRO A 580 -1.82 -2.83 41.51
N LEU A 581 -0.95 -3.82 41.67
CA LEU A 581 -1.33 -5.17 42.14
C LEU A 581 -1.33 -5.29 43.66
N HIS A 582 -0.39 -4.60 44.32
CA HIS A 582 -0.22 -4.71 45.77
C HIS A 582 -0.05 -3.35 46.43
N ARG A 583 -0.52 -3.27 47.67
CA ARG A 583 -0.32 -2.14 48.58
C ARG A 583 0.48 -2.58 49.80
N VAL A 584 1.67 -2.03 49.95
CA VAL A 584 2.55 -2.26 51.10
C VAL A 584 2.50 -1.03 52.01
N VAL A 585 1.98 -1.20 53.22
CA VAL A 585 1.95 -0.14 54.24
C VAL A 585 3.16 -0.31 55.16
N VAL A 586 4.10 0.63 55.08
CA VAL A 586 5.28 0.66 55.93
C VAL A 586 4.93 1.39 57.23
N MET A 587 5.09 0.69 58.34
CA MET A 587 4.80 1.20 59.68
C MET A 587 6.00 1.97 60.21
N ASN A 588 5.81 3.26 60.46
CA ASN A 588 6.83 4.10 61.09
C ASN A 588 6.62 4.12 62.61
N SER A 589 7.70 4.07 63.39
CA SER A 589 7.62 4.18 64.86
C SER A 589 7.37 5.64 65.28
N GLY A 590 6.32 5.89 66.08
CA GLY A 590 6.01 7.20 66.67
C GLY A 590 4.81 7.91 66.01
N LYS A 591 4.81 9.26 66.01
CA LYS A 591 3.72 10.10 65.45
C LYS A 591 3.82 10.35 63.93
N LYS A 592 4.80 9.76 63.23
CA LYS A 592 4.95 9.94 61.78
C LYS A 592 3.89 9.12 61.03
N PRO A 593 3.26 9.67 59.97
CA PRO A 593 2.28 8.92 59.19
C PRO A 593 2.91 7.68 58.54
N ASN A 594 2.13 6.63 58.39
CA ASN A 594 2.53 5.42 57.69
C ASN A 594 2.73 5.73 56.20
N GLU A 595 3.77 5.15 55.61
CA GLU A 595 4.08 5.32 54.20
C GLU A 595 3.41 4.19 53.41
N THR A 596 2.74 4.53 52.30
CA THR A 596 2.08 3.54 51.43
C THR A 596 2.87 3.42 50.13
N ILE A 597 3.33 2.22 49.81
CA ILE A 597 4.06 1.90 48.58
C ILE A 597 3.19 0.98 47.74
N TYR A 598 3.00 1.35 46.47
CA TYR A 598 2.29 0.53 45.49
C TYR A 598 3.27 -0.21 44.60
N THR A 599 2.98 -1.47 44.28
CA THR A 599 3.81 -2.28 43.36
C THR A 599 2.94 -2.87 42.24
N TYR A 600 3.53 -2.99 41.05
CA TYR A 600 2.82 -3.38 39.82
C TYR A 600 3.22 -4.78 39.32
N SER A 601 4.20 -5.42 39.96
CA SER A 601 4.59 -6.80 39.67
C SER A 601 5.02 -7.55 40.93
N GLU A 602 4.98 -8.89 40.86
CA GLU A 602 5.47 -9.76 41.93
C GLU A 602 6.96 -9.54 42.21
N LYS A 603 7.74 -9.30 41.16
CA LYS A 603 9.18 -9.03 41.26
C LYS A 603 9.46 -7.71 41.99
N GLU A 604 8.67 -6.68 41.71
CA GLU A 604 8.74 -5.41 42.44
C GLU A 604 8.37 -5.58 43.91
N LEU A 605 7.32 -6.35 44.20
CA LEU A 605 6.91 -6.65 45.57
C LEU A 605 8.05 -7.31 46.35
N GLN A 606 8.64 -8.38 45.82
CA GLN A 606 9.77 -9.07 46.45
C GLN A 606 10.97 -8.14 46.66
N GLY A 607 11.27 -7.28 45.69
CA GLY A 607 12.33 -6.28 45.80
C GLY A 607 12.08 -5.26 46.91
N VAL A 608 10.86 -4.72 46.99
CA VAL A 608 10.45 -3.78 48.04
C VAL A 608 10.52 -4.44 49.41
N LEU A 609 10.03 -5.67 49.56
CA LEU A 609 10.08 -6.41 50.83
C LEU A 609 11.51 -6.71 51.27
N ALA A 610 12.39 -7.12 50.34
CA ALA A 610 13.80 -7.33 50.62
C ALA A 610 14.51 -6.03 51.03
N GLY A 611 14.18 -4.90 50.40
CA GLY A 611 14.70 -3.58 50.76
C GLY A 611 14.25 -3.12 52.14
N LEU A 612 12.97 -3.30 52.47
CA LEU A 612 12.41 -2.96 53.79
C LEU A 612 13.03 -3.82 54.91
N SER A 613 13.24 -5.11 54.64
CA SER A 613 13.93 -6.04 55.56
C SER A 613 15.37 -5.60 55.81
N LYS A 614 16.13 -5.26 54.75
CA LYS A 614 17.51 -4.74 54.88
C LYS A 614 17.58 -3.42 55.66
N ALA A 615 16.57 -2.57 55.53
CA ALA A 615 16.48 -1.29 56.24
C ALA A 615 15.89 -1.40 57.65
N ASN A 616 15.58 -2.61 58.15
CA ASN A 616 14.92 -2.86 59.43
C ASN A 616 13.59 -2.07 59.61
N ARG A 617 12.86 -1.81 58.52
CA ARG A 617 11.55 -1.15 58.56
C ARG A 617 10.44 -2.19 58.65
N ARG A 618 9.48 -2.01 59.56
CA ARG A 618 8.32 -2.90 59.71
C ARG A 618 7.24 -2.55 58.68
N TYR A 619 6.54 -3.54 58.15
CA TYR A 619 5.40 -3.37 57.25
C TYR A 619 4.21 -4.20 57.73
N GLN A 620 3.01 -3.84 57.27
CA GLN A 620 1.76 -4.55 57.59
C GLN A 620 1.65 -5.87 56.81
N ASP A 621 1.32 -6.95 57.53
CA ASP A 621 1.15 -8.31 57.00
C ASP A 621 -0.23 -8.84 57.48
N PRO A 622 -1.09 -9.44 56.62
CA PRO A 622 -0.91 -9.74 55.19
C PRO A 622 -0.90 -8.49 54.30
N ILE A 623 -0.13 -8.55 53.21
CA ILE A 623 -0.08 -7.51 52.18
C ILE A 623 -1.41 -7.48 51.41
N GLN A 624 -1.99 -6.29 51.26
CA GLN A 624 -3.23 -6.13 50.51
C GLN A 624 -2.95 -6.28 49.00
N ARG A 625 -3.60 -7.27 48.38
CA ARG A 625 -3.61 -7.48 46.93
C ARG A 625 -4.94 -7.00 46.38
N TYR A 626 -4.88 -6.13 45.36
CA TYR A 626 -6.08 -5.66 44.68
C TYR A 626 -6.55 -6.72 43.68
N LYS A 627 -7.84 -7.06 43.72
CA LYS A 627 -8.48 -7.93 42.73
C LYS A 627 -9.28 -7.14 41.70
N GLY A 628 -10.00 -6.12 42.16
CA GLY A 628 -10.79 -5.23 41.31
C GLY A 628 -10.59 -3.76 41.64
N LEU A 629 -10.88 -2.89 40.67
CA LEU A 629 -10.75 -1.43 40.79
C LEU A 629 -11.70 -0.85 41.85
N GLY A 630 -12.82 -1.53 42.14
CA GLY A 630 -13.78 -1.14 43.17
C GLY A 630 -13.28 -1.32 44.62
N GLU A 631 -12.17 -2.03 44.83
CA GLU A 631 -11.55 -2.21 46.15
C GLU A 631 -10.63 -1.04 46.55
N MET A 632 -10.36 -0.14 45.61
CA MET A 632 -9.53 1.06 45.82
C MET A 632 -10.41 2.23 46.25
N ASP A 633 -9.93 3.02 47.21
CA ASP A 633 -10.53 4.32 47.50
C ASP A 633 -10.26 5.31 46.35
N ALA A 634 -11.09 6.34 46.23
CA ALA A 634 -10.97 7.34 45.16
C ALA A 634 -9.59 8.02 45.13
N ASP A 635 -9.03 8.35 46.29
CA ASP A 635 -7.70 8.96 46.39
C ASP A 635 -6.59 8.01 45.92
N GLN A 636 -6.74 6.71 46.18
CA GLN A 636 -5.77 5.69 45.73
C GLN A 636 -5.80 5.59 44.21
N LEU A 637 -7.01 5.45 43.64
CA LEU A 637 -7.21 5.34 42.19
C LEU A 637 -6.72 6.61 41.46
N ALA A 638 -6.98 7.78 42.05
CA ALA A 638 -6.50 9.06 41.54
C ALA A 638 -4.96 9.09 41.45
N LEU A 639 -4.28 8.75 42.54
CA LEU A 639 -2.82 8.84 42.65
C LEU A 639 -2.07 7.79 41.82
N THR A 640 -2.63 6.59 41.66
CA THR A 640 -1.92 5.49 41.00
C THR A 640 -2.22 5.39 39.51
N THR A 641 -3.50 5.51 39.14
CA THR A 641 -3.97 5.06 37.82
C THR A 641 -4.50 6.22 36.96
N MET A 642 -5.03 7.29 37.57
CA MET A 642 -5.66 8.38 36.83
C MET A 642 -4.79 9.64 36.68
N ASP A 643 -3.92 9.94 37.66
CA ASP A 643 -3.01 11.10 37.65
C ASP A 643 -1.97 11.00 36.53
N ARG A 644 -1.91 12.03 35.67
CA ARG A 644 -0.99 12.12 34.53
C ARG A 644 0.48 12.06 34.93
N SER A 645 0.82 12.56 36.12
CA SER A 645 2.21 12.67 36.57
C SER A 645 2.79 11.37 37.12
N ARG A 646 1.92 10.43 37.55
CA ARG A 646 2.31 9.21 38.27
C ARG A 646 1.90 7.92 37.57
N ARG A 647 0.83 7.95 36.76
CA ARG A 647 0.29 6.74 36.14
C ARG A 647 1.19 6.17 35.07
N THR A 648 1.06 4.86 34.88
CA THR A 648 1.63 4.15 33.72
C THR A 648 0.50 3.72 32.79
N LEU A 649 0.61 4.08 31.50
CA LEU A 649 -0.32 3.65 30.46
C LEU A 649 0.41 2.82 29.43
N ARG A 650 -0.18 1.67 29.07
CA ARG A 650 0.33 0.87 27.96
C ARG A 650 -0.32 1.34 26.66
N ARG A 651 0.46 1.94 25.76
CA ARG A 651 -0.01 2.30 24.42
C ARG A 651 -0.20 1.04 23.58
N VAL A 652 -1.35 0.92 22.93
CA VAL A 652 -1.67 -0.18 22.02
C VAL A 652 -1.04 0.10 20.66
N LYS A 653 -0.24 -0.83 20.12
CA LYS A 653 0.29 -0.75 18.75
C LYS A 653 -0.60 -1.51 17.76
N VAL A 654 -0.46 -1.22 16.48
CA VAL A 654 -1.14 -1.96 15.40
C VAL A 654 -0.75 -3.43 15.42
N SER A 655 0.53 -3.75 15.66
CA SER A 655 1.00 -5.13 15.80
C SER A 655 0.36 -5.86 16.99
N ASP A 656 0.09 -5.16 18.09
CA ASP A 656 -0.65 -5.72 19.23
C ASP A 656 -2.12 -5.98 18.85
N ALA A 657 -2.70 -5.12 18.03
CA ALA A 657 -4.08 -5.23 17.58
C ALA A 657 -4.28 -6.32 16.49
N GLU A 658 -3.31 -6.47 15.57
CA GLU A 658 -3.25 -7.58 14.61
C GLU A 658 -3.02 -8.92 15.32
N ASN A 659 -2.10 -8.96 16.29
CA ASN A 659 -1.92 -10.13 17.16
C ASN A 659 -3.19 -10.45 17.93
N ALA A 660 -3.86 -9.42 18.49
CA ALA A 660 -5.15 -9.60 19.13
C ALA A 660 -6.15 -10.17 18.13
N GLY A 661 -6.25 -9.67 16.90
CA GLY A 661 -7.11 -10.20 15.84
C GLY A 661 -6.85 -11.68 15.53
N ARG A 662 -5.58 -12.08 15.33
CA ARG A 662 -5.18 -13.48 15.10
C ARG A 662 -5.48 -14.39 16.28
N VAL A 663 -5.13 -13.96 17.49
CA VAL A 663 -5.41 -14.69 18.73
C VAL A 663 -6.92 -14.77 18.98
N PHE A 664 -7.69 -13.74 18.62
CA PHE A 664 -9.14 -13.75 18.76
C PHE A 664 -9.81 -14.65 17.73
N GLU A 665 -9.34 -14.69 16.48
CA GLU A 665 -9.84 -15.66 15.50
C GLU A 665 -9.56 -17.09 15.96
N LEU A 666 -8.36 -17.34 16.50
CA LEU A 666 -7.98 -18.63 17.06
C LEU A 666 -8.84 -19.03 18.28
N LEU A 667 -9.02 -18.11 19.24
CA LEU A 667 -9.70 -18.39 20.51
C LEU A 667 -11.23 -18.28 20.43
N MET A 668 -11.73 -17.44 19.53
CA MET A 668 -13.12 -17.01 19.49
C MET A 668 -13.71 -17.06 18.08
N GLY A 669 -13.02 -17.59 17.08
CA GLY A 669 -13.54 -17.79 15.71
C GLY A 669 -14.62 -18.87 15.60
N ASN A 670 -14.95 -19.24 14.37
CA ASN A 670 -15.95 -20.28 14.10
C ASN A 670 -15.37 -21.69 14.18
N GLU A 671 -14.05 -21.83 14.03
CA GLU A 671 -13.37 -23.11 14.05
C GLU A 671 -13.05 -23.57 15.49
N VAL A 672 -13.56 -24.73 15.86
CA VAL A 672 -13.39 -25.31 17.21
C VAL A 672 -12.05 -26.03 17.36
N ALA A 673 -11.54 -26.64 16.28
CA ALA A 673 -10.33 -27.46 16.31
C ALA A 673 -9.06 -26.64 16.66
N PRO A 674 -8.77 -25.49 16.02
CA PRO A 674 -7.59 -24.68 16.33
C PRO A 674 -7.59 -24.18 17.78
N ARG A 675 -8.76 -23.82 18.30
CA ARG A 675 -8.97 -23.41 19.68
C ARG A 675 -8.65 -24.53 20.66
N LYS A 676 -9.15 -25.74 20.40
CA LYS A 676 -8.92 -26.91 21.24
C LYS A 676 -7.42 -27.21 21.31
N ASP A 677 -6.74 -27.20 20.19
CA ASP A 677 -5.30 -27.45 20.12
C ASP A 677 -4.50 -26.38 20.87
N PHE A 678 -4.89 -25.10 20.75
CA PHE A 678 -4.28 -24.01 21.52
C PHE A 678 -4.43 -24.21 23.03
N ILE A 679 -5.64 -24.56 23.50
CA ILE A 679 -5.90 -24.80 24.93
C ILE A 679 -5.09 -26.01 25.43
N VAL A 680 -5.04 -27.10 24.65
CA VAL A 680 -4.28 -28.31 25.01
C VAL A 680 -2.79 -27.99 25.11
N ARG A 681 -2.20 -27.29 24.12
CA ARG A 681 -0.79 -26.87 24.17
C ARG A 681 -0.51 -25.91 25.33
N GLY A 682 -1.43 -24.99 25.62
CA GLY A 682 -1.30 -24.06 26.74
C GLY A 682 -1.42 -24.73 28.12
N SER A 683 -2.15 -25.83 28.22
CA SER A 683 -2.37 -26.55 29.49
C SER A 683 -1.09 -27.09 30.13
N GLU A 684 -0.06 -27.40 29.33
CA GLU A 684 1.25 -27.86 29.81
C GLU A 684 2.03 -26.78 30.58
N THR A 685 1.68 -25.50 30.38
CA THR A 685 2.34 -24.35 31.04
C THR A 685 1.63 -23.88 32.32
N LEU A 686 0.46 -24.44 32.64
CA LEU A 686 -0.35 -24.05 33.80
C LEU A 686 0.00 -24.90 35.03
N SER A 687 0.61 -24.28 36.05
CA SER A 687 0.69 -24.89 37.39
C SER A 687 -0.70 -24.88 38.04
N ARG A 688 -1.07 -26.00 38.70
CA ARG A 688 -2.28 -26.10 39.54
C ARG A 688 -2.36 -25.02 40.61
N ASP A 689 -1.23 -24.52 41.08
CA ASP A 689 -1.14 -23.48 42.10
C ASP A 689 -1.55 -22.08 41.58
N ARG A 690 -1.72 -21.95 40.25
CA ARG A 690 -2.20 -20.74 39.57
C ARG A 690 -3.65 -20.83 39.12
N ILE A 691 -4.31 -21.96 39.37
CA ILE A 691 -5.71 -22.21 39.02
C ILE A 691 -6.52 -22.03 40.30
N ASP A 692 -7.37 -20.99 40.34
CA ASP A 692 -8.33 -20.82 41.44
C ASP A 692 -9.31 -22.02 41.44
N VAL A 693 -9.36 -22.76 42.55
CA VAL A 693 -10.38 -23.78 42.84
C VAL A 693 -11.51 -23.16 43.63
#